data_AF-A0A397ZZW5-F1
#
_entry.id   AF-A0A397ZZW5-F1
#
_cell.length_a   1.000
_cell.length_b   1.000
_cell.length_c   1.000
_cell.angle_alpha   90.00
_cell.angle_beta   90.00
_cell.angle_gamma   90.00
#
_symmetry.space_group_name_H-M   'P 1'
#
loop_
_entity.id
_entity.type
_entity.pdbx_description
1 polymer ?
#
loop_
_entity_poly.entity_id
_entity_poly.type
_entity_poly.pdbx_seq_one_letter_code
_entity_poly.pdbx_strand_id
1 'polypeptide(L)'
;MKAMKLNKTVSSCLLRLLKPYSSSFHWTSTMAATAKTSEGMKTVDESDVGISCFISQLPGFRGILKQRYADFIVNEVDMDGNVVRLTSLDVSPEMDVKEEDKTKSSDDVPQSYASAIESFRSLCSASDAERMETLVNQVTSGADDEISPVVLDPSSDKSKRTAIHNFVKEKFKFLVTDTVDGPDPTSKCIRVRVNSGNAGGKRSRKRKERGDKPFDSRGSEHWPADVGKFLKFHLYKENKDTQEALGLIGKMLGVQPKSFGFSGTKDKRSVSTQRVTVFKQQASKLAALNKRLFGIKVGDFSLVKEGLLLGQLMGNRFTITLRGVVADSEETIKKSAESLGKDGFINYFGLQRFGSGSVPTHHVGAALLKGEWKEAVDMILDPRESERNVVNEAREYYKETGDIDGTLRQLPRYLVAERAILQCLKKCPGNYLQALKGVPRTLRMMYVHSYQSYLWNNATSLRVQKYGTNQVVLGDLVSTKVDDAKRVVGSLNSEQKENSEEALDCDQLDDTAVVDLPGERSDLVKVVGKEDVEAGTYSTSDIVLPLPGSRVIYPSNDVAEIFHDLAKKDGISLTESIHGVKEFSITSMTGGYRRVFQKPVDFEWELLTYTDSNKPLAETDLDRITMEKPVDKAGSAEETESDSNQPESCETDLKDSEQTQLALKMALTLPSSCYATMAIRELLKTSTSVAYHKTLN
;
A
#
# COMPACT_ATOMS: atom_id res chain seq x y z
N MET A 1 -51.61 -23.43 49.73
CA MET A 1 -52.06 -22.65 50.90
C MET A 1 -50.92 -21.77 51.39
N LYS A 2 -51.19 -20.47 51.51
CA LYS A 2 -50.57 -19.39 52.34
C LYS A 2 -49.15 -19.64 52.88
N ALA A 3 -48.12 -18.89 52.47
CA ALA A 3 -47.84 -17.45 52.66
C ALA A 3 -47.27 -17.07 54.05
N MET A 4 -46.05 -16.50 54.04
CA MET A 4 -45.47 -15.47 54.93
C MET A 4 -44.01 -15.26 54.43
N LYS A 5 -43.55 -14.20 53.73
CA LYS A 5 -43.57 -12.72 53.91
C LYS A 5 -42.98 -12.24 55.25
N LEU A 6 -41.76 -11.67 55.23
CA LEU A 6 -41.40 -10.27 55.57
C LEU A 6 -39.86 -10.08 55.44
N ASN A 7 -39.38 -9.20 54.55
CA ASN A 7 -38.92 -7.79 54.75
C ASN A 7 -37.43 -7.66 55.18
N LYS A 8 -36.56 -7.08 54.32
CA LYS A 8 -36.01 -5.67 54.31
C LYS A 8 -34.91 -5.49 55.40
N THR A 9 -33.72 -4.90 55.20
CA THR A 9 -33.20 -3.82 54.32
C THR A 9 -31.70 -3.56 54.65
N VAL A 10 -30.89 -3.08 53.67
CA VAL A 10 -29.81 -2.02 53.78
C VAL A 10 -28.53 -2.42 54.59
N SER A 11 -27.24 -2.13 54.30
CA SER A 11 -26.50 -1.13 53.50
C SER A 11 -25.02 -1.53 53.29
N SER A 12 -24.50 -1.28 52.09
CA SER A 12 -23.26 -0.53 51.77
C SER A 12 -21.86 -0.82 52.35
N CYS A 13 -20.88 -0.78 51.42
CA CYS A 13 -19.51 -0.22 51.52
C CYS A 13 -18.51 -0.96 52.43
N LEU A 14 -17.21 -1.06 52.16
CA LEU A 14 -16.27 -0.83 51.05
C LEU A 14 -14.90 -1.28 51.64
N LEU A 15 -13.89 -1.49 50.79
CA LEU A 15 -12.46 -1.68 51.12
C LEU A 15 -12.01 -3.07 51.63
N ARG A 16 -11.37 -3.82 50.72
CA ARG A 16 -10.33 -4.81 51.04
C ARG A 16 -8.99 -4.29 50.52
N LEU A 17 -8.04 -4.15 51.44
CA LEU A 17 -6.61 -3.96 51.20
C LEU A 17 -5.88 -5.25 51.61
N LEU A 18 -4.95 -5.64 50.73
CA LEU A 18 -3.63 -6.25 51.00
C LEU A 18 -3.53 -7.68 51.58
N LYS A 19 -2.79 -8.50 50.80
CA LYS A 19 -2.02 -9.74 51.09
C LYS A 19 -1.12 -9.58 52.35
N PRO A 20 -0.43 -10.61 52.93
CA PRO A 20 0.09 -11.85 52.31
C PRO A 20 0.12 -13.13 53.21
N TYR A 21 0.48 -14.31 52.66
CA TYR A 21 1.57 -15.19 53.11
C TYR A 21 1.53 -16.58 52.45
N SER A 22 2.72 -17.18 52.40
CA SER A 22 3.15 -18.42 51.75
C SER A 22 2.67 -19.72 52.41
N SER A 23 2.66 -20.82 51.65
CA SER A 23 3.43 -22.03 51.98
C SER A 23 3.23 -23.15 50.96
N SER A 24 4.34 -23.84 50.72
CA SER A 24 4.57 -25.04 49.91
C SER A 24 3.90 -26.29 50.48
N PHE A 25 3.31 -27.13 49.62
CA PHE A 25 3.16 -28.56 49.89
C PHE A 25 3.33 -29.37 48.59
N HIS A 26 4.30 -30.29 48.62
CA HIS A 26 4.45 -31.36 47.64
C HIS A 26 3.53 -32.53 48.02
N TRP A 27 2.86 -33.11 47.02
CA TRP A 27 2.41 -34.50 47.08
C TRP A 27 2.64 -35.15 45.71
N THR A 28 3.32 -36.29 45.73
CA THR A 28 3.62 -37.15 44.59
C THR A 28 2.45 -38.08 44.28
N SER A 29 2.07 -38.20 43.01
CA SER A 29 1.41 -39.43 42.53
C SER A 29 1.64 -39.62 41.03
N THR A 30 2.28 -40.74 40.73
CA THR A 30 2.67 -41.22 39.41
C THR A 30 1.45 -41.75 38.66
N MET A 31 1.10 -41.16 37.52
CA MET A 31 0.36 -41.86 36.46
C MET A 31 1.03 -41.61 35.12
N ALA A 32 1.34 -42.72 34.45
CA ALA A 32 2.13 -42.81 33.24
C ALA A 32 1.55 -41.93 32.12
N ALA A 33 2.27 -40.88 31.76
CA ALA A 33 2.04 -40.13 30.54
C ALA A 33 2.64 -40.92 29.37
N THR A 34 1.79 -41.53 28.56
CA THR A 34 2.13 -41.80 27.16
C THR A 34 2.47 -40.47 26.52
N ALA A 35 3.76 -40.21 26.32
CA ALA A 35 4.26 -39.06 25.59
C ALA A 35 3.77 -39.16 24.14
N LYS A 36 2.63 -38.54 23.84
CA LYS A 36 2.39 -38.02 22.50
C LYS A 36 3.39 -36.88 22.33
N THR A 37 4.48 -37.18 21.63
CA THR A 37 5.37 -36.18 21.05
C THR A 37 4.50 -35.15 20.34
N SER A 38 4.50 -33.92 20.85
CA SER A 38 3.99 -32.76 20.14
C SER A 38 4.83 -32.59 18.88
N GLU A 39 4.32 -33.01 17.74
CA GLU A 39 4.85 -32.57 16.45
C GLU A 39 4.65 -31.06 16.39
N GLY A 40 5.70 -30.30 16.71
CA GLY A 40 5.72 -28.86 16.46
C GLY A 40 5.56 -28.63 14.96
N MET A 41 4.39 -28.15 14.54
CA MET A 41 4.05 -28.04 13.13
C MET A 41 4.67 -26.78 12.52
N LYS A 42 5.30 -26.96 11.36
CA LYS A 42 6.33 -26.11 10.77
C LYS A 42 5.75 -24.86 10.10
N THR A 43 6.46 -23.73 10.21
CA THR A 43 6.32 -22.62 9.26
C THR A 43 6.57 -23.11 7.85
N VAL A 44 5.78 -22.67 6.87
CA VAL A 44 5.93 -23.04 5.45
C VAL A 44 7.37 -22.82 4.99
N ASP A 45 8.03 -23.88 4.56
CA ASP A 45 9.38 -23.83 4.03
C ASP A 45 9.35 -23.74 2.50
N GLU A 46 10.50 -23.39 1.90
CA GLU A 46 10.66 -23.27 0.46
C GLU A 46 10.34 -24.57 -0.28
N SER A 47 10.69 -25.72 0.32
CA SER A 47 10.43 -27.05 -0.24
C SER A 47 8.93 -27.38 -0.32
N ASP A 48 8.13 -26.93 0.65
CA ASP A 48 6.68 -27.16 0.69
C ASP A 48 5.95 -26.52 -0.50
N VAL A 49 6.53 -25.46 -1.08
CA VAL A 49 5.98 -24.69 -2.20
C VAL A 49 6.76 -24.87 -3.50
N GLY A 50 7.53 -25.95 -3.61
CA GLY A 50 8.20 -26.34 -4.84
C GLY A 50 9.43 -25.49 -5.20
N ILE A 51 10.05 -24.81 -4.23
CA ILE A 51 11.30 -24.06 -4.43
C ILE A 51 12.47 -24.94 -3.97
N SER A 52 13.11 -25.64 -4.90
CA SER A 52 14.13 -26.64 -4.56
C SER A 52 15.47 -26.47 -5.28
N CYS A 53 15.47 -25.99 -6.53
CA CYS A 53 16.67 -25.95 -7.36
C CYS A 53 17.43 -24.61 -7.29
N PHE A 54 18.65 -24.63 -7.83
CA PHE A 54 19.53 -23.49 -8.03
C PHE A 54 20.19 -23.56 -9.41
N ILE A 55 20.67 -22.43 -9.94
CA ILE A 55 21.45 -22.42 -11.19
C ILE A 55 22.91 -22.76 -10.90
N SER A 56 23.54 -21.96 -10.04
CA SER A 56 24.95 -22.09 -9.71
C SER A 56 25.18 -23.26 -8.76
N GLN A 57 26.24 -24.03 -9.02
CA GLN A 57 26.72 -25.11 -8.14
C GLN A 57 27.76 -24.61 -7.11
N LEU A 58 28.01 -23.30 -7.06
CA LEU A 58 28.90 -22.70 -6.07
C LEU A 58 28.33 -22.87 -4.66
N PRO A 59 29.19 -23.02 -3.63
CA PRO A 59 28.74 -23.07 -2.25
C PRO A 59 28.09 -21.75 -1.86
N GLY A 60 27.01 -21.83 -1.09
CA GLY A 60 26.38 -20.66 -0.48
C GLY A 60 27.18 -20.12 0.69
N PHE A 61 26.82 -18.92 1.11
CA PHE A 61 27.40 -18.27 2.28
C PHE A 61 26.30 -17.61 3.11
N ARG A 62 26.63 -17.25 4.36
CA ARG A 62 25.68 -16.61 5.28
C ARG A 62 25.64 -15.11 5.01
N GLY A 63 24.44 -14.54 5.03
CA GLY A 63 24.21 -13.10 4.98
C GLY A 63 22.84 -12.75 5.56
N ILE A 64 22.76 -11.63 6.27
CA ILE A 64 21.54 -11.17 6.93
C ILE A 64 20.83 -10.19 5.99
N LEU A 65 19.61 -10.57 5.57
CA LEU A 65 18.74 -9.75 4.74
C LEU A 65 17.79 -8.91 5.60
N LYS A 66 17.59 -7.64 5.21
CA LYS A 66 16.62 -6.72 5.84
C LYS A 66 16.83 -6.56 7.34
N GLN A 67 18.08 -6.62 7.84
CA GLN A 67 18.40 -6.30 9.25
C GLN A 67 17.81 -4.92 9.58
N ARG A 68 18.08 -3.93 8.73
CA ARG A 68 17.40 -2.64 8.69
C ARG A 68 16.53 -2.53 7.43
N TYR A 69 15.48 -1.72 7.48
CA TYR A 69 14.66 -1.47 6.29
C TYR A 69 15.42 -0.67 5.22
N ALA A 70 16.41 0.13 5.62
CA ALA A 70 17.30 0.89 4.73
C ALA A 70 18.33 0.02 3.99
N ASP A 71 18.54 -1.23 4.42
CA ASP A 71 19.38 -2.20 3.70
C ASP A 71 18.65 -2.80 2.48
N PHE A 72 17.40 -2.44 2.26
CA PHE A 72 16.60 -2.90 1.14
C PHE A 72 15.87 -1.71 0.52
N ILE A 73 16.45 -1.16 -0.53
CA ILE A 73 15.93 0.01 -1.25
C ILE A 73 15.32 -0.47 -2.58
N VAL A 74 14.14 0.04 -2.91
CA VAL A 74 13.40 -0.32 -4.13
C VAL A 74 12.99 0.94 -4.88
N ASN A 75 13.55 1.14 -6.07
CA ASN A 75 13.15 2.19 -6.98
C ASN A 75 12.38 1.58 -8.16
N GLU A 76 11.18 2.06 -8.42
CA GLU A 76 10.42 1.67 -9.61
C GLU A 76 11.19 2.02 -10.89
N VAL A 77 11.05 1.22 -11.94
CA VAL A 77 11.54 1.53 -13.30
C VAL A 77 10.32 1.74 -14.19
N ASP A 78 10.23 2.92 -14.78
CA ASP A 78 9.09 3.29 -15.61
C ASP A 78 9.07 2.54 -16.96
N MET A 79 8.05 2.81 -17.77
CA MET A 79 7.89 2.22 -19.10
C MET A 79 8.97 2.64 -20.11
N ASP A 80 9.68 3.73 -19.82
CA ASP A 80 10.76 4.28 -20.66
C ASP A 80 12.14 3.77 -20.21
N GLY A 81 12.21 2.91 -19.18
CA GLY A 81 13.44 2.36 -18.61
C GLY A 81 14.14 3.26 -17.59
N ASN A 82 13.54 4.38 -17.19
CA ASN A 82 14.12 5.30 -16.22
C ASN A 82 13.85 4.84 -14.78
N VAL A 83 14.89 4.90 -13.93
CA VAL A 83 14.77 4.64 -12.49
C VAL A 83 14.09 5.82 -11.81
N VAL A 84 12.95 5.57 -11.17
CA VAL A 84 12.17 6.55 -10.42
C VAL A 84 12.89 6.89 -9.11
N ARG A 85 13.35 8.13 -9.02
CA ARG A 85 14.09 8.69 -7.87
C ARG A 85 13.37 9.91 -7.33
N LEU A 86 13.34 10.05 -6.01
CA LEU A 86 12.90 11.30 -5.39
C LEU A 86 14.07 12.29 -5.47
N THR A 87 13.96 13.37 -6.25
CA THR A 87 15.06 14.34 -6.44
C THR A 87 14.75 15.71 -5.87
N SER A 88 13.49 16.14 -5.91
CA SER A 88 13.08 17.41 -5.31
C SER A 88 11.77 17.29 -4.56
N LEU A 89 11.70 17.93 -3.39
CA LEU A 89 10.48 18.08 -2.59
C LEU A 89 9.71 19.36 -2.93
N ASP A 90 10.33 20.25 -3.71
CA ASP A 90 9.81 21.57 -4.00
C ASP A 90 8.84 21.53 -5.19
N VAL A 91 7.97 22.52 -5.26
CA VAL A 91 7.01 22.67 -6.34
C VAL A 91 7.59 23.65 -7.35
N SER A 92 7.71 23.24 -8.61
CA SER A 92 8.14 24.13 -9.67
C SER A 92 7.17 25.32 -9.81
N PRO A 93 7.66 26.57 -9.96
CA PRO A 93 6.81 27.76 -10.03
C PRO A 93 5.75 27.70 -11.15
N GLU A 94 6.07 27.02 -12.24
CA GLU A 94 5.19 26.83 -13.41
C GLU A 94 3.99 25.91 -13.12
N MET A 95 4.07 25.08 -12.08
CA MET A 95 3.05 24.09 -11.73
C MET A 95 2.02 24.56 -10.73
N ASP A 96 2.30 25.64 -10.01
CA ASP A 96 1.30 26.26 -9.15
C ASP A 96 0.34 27.01 -10.07
N VAL A 97 -0.64 26.27 -10.61
CA VAL A 97 -1.89 26.86 -11.05
C VAL A 97 -2.47 27.48 -9.77
N LYS A 98 -2.05 28.71 -9.49
CA LYS A 98 -2.73 29.57 -8.56
C LYS A 98 -4.17 29.53 -9.04
N GLU A 99 -5.04 28.90 -8.27
CA GLU A 99 -6.39 29.42 -8.25
C GLU A 99 -6.16 30.92 -8.04
N GLU A 100 -6.68 31.74 -8.95
CA GLU A 100 -7.11 33.06 -8.54
C GLU A 100 -8.02 32.79 -7.35
N ASP A 101 -7.40 32.76 -6.18
CA ASP A 101 -8.07 32.80 -4.93
C ASP A 101 -8.75 34.16 -5.04
N LYS A 102 -10.04 34.16 -5.41
CA LYS A 102 -10.93 35.31 -5.22
C LYS A 102 -11.18 35.52 -3.72
N THR A 103 -10.12 35.38 -2.95
CA THR A 103 -9.82 35.76 -1.58
C THR A 103 -8.40 36.36 -1.54
N LYS A 104 -8.04 37.15 -2.58
CA LYS A 104 -7.21 38.36 -2.56
C LYS A 104 -7.16 38.93 -3.98
N SER A 105 -8.28 39.49 -4.47
CA SER A 105 -8.19 40.49 -5.52
C SER A 105 -7.59 41.75 -4.88
N SER A 106 -6.27 41.89 -4.97
CA SER A 106 -5.56 43.14 -4.69
C SER A 106 -5.61 44.12 -5.88
N ASP A 107 -6.51 43.89 -6.84
CA ASP A 107 -6.84 44.83 -7.90
C ASP A 107 -8.33 45.20 -7.81
N ASP A 108 -8.67 45.89 -6.73
CA ASP A 108 -9.63 46.98 -6.79
C ASP A 108 -8.99 48.10 -5.96
N VAL A 109 -8.55 49.15 -6.66
CA VAL A 109 -8.39 50.50 -6.12
C VAL A 109 -9.50 50.74 -5.09
N PRO A 110 -9.25 51.35 -3.90
CA PRO A 110 -10.26 51.48 -2.86
C PRO A 110 -11.54 52.12 -3.41
N GLN A 111 -12.49 51.27 -3.81
CA GLN A 111 -13.81 51.70 -4.18
C GLN A 111 -14.38 52.19 -2.86
N SER A 112 -14.50 53.50 -2.75
CA SER A 112 -15.12 54.15 -1.61
C SER A 112 -16.47 53.46 -1.36
N TYR A 113 -16.53 52.61 -0.33
CA TYR A 113 -17.76 51.94 0.08
C TYR A 113 -18.84 52.95 0.51
N ALA A 114 -18.52 54.25 0.54
CA ALA A 114 -19.45 55.35 0.78
C ALA A 114 -20.71 55.26 -0.09
N SER A 115 -20.61 54.94 -1.38
CA SER A 115 -21.81 54.81 -2.24
C SER A 115 -22.69 53.60 -1.87
N ALA A 116 -22.06 52.50 -1.46
CA ALA A 116 -22.77 51.31 -0.99
C ALA A 116 -23.39 51.53 0.41
N ILE A 117 -22.74 52.31 1.27
CA ILE A 117 -23.25 52.73 2.58
C ILE A 117 -24.41 53.72 2.42
N GLU A 118 -24.33 54.67 1.48
CA GLU A 118 -25.45 55.58 1.14
C GLU A 118 -26.66 54.80 0.63
N SER A 119 -26.43 53.80 -0.21
CA SER A 119 -27.50 52.88 -0.66
C SER A 119 -28.06 52.05 0.50
N PHE A 120 -27.23 51.68 1.48
CA PHE A 120 -27.66 50.98 2.70
C PHE A 120 -28.49 51.86 3.64
N ARG A 121 -28.24 53.19 3.70
CA ARG A 121 -29.06 54.17 4.43
C ARG A 121 -30.51 54.20 3.97
N SER A 122 -30.78 53.86 2.70
CA SER A 122 -32.16 53.76 2.19
C SER A 122 -32.92 52.51 2.68
N LEU A 123 -32.21 51.48 3.13
CA LEU A 123 -32.78 50.19 3.54
C LEU A 123 -32.92 50.04 5.07
N CYS A 124 -32.09 50.74 5.84
CA CYS A 124 -31.99 50.63 7.30
C CYS A 124 -32.14 51.99 8.00
N SER A 125 -32.12 52.03 9.34
CA SER A 125 -32.10 53.29 10.08
C SER A 125 -30.76 54.03 9.88
N ALA A 126 -30.73 55.35 10.09
CA ALA A 126 -29.48 56.12 10.00
C ALA A 126 -28.42 55.59 10.99
N SER A 127 -28.85 55.15 12.18
CA SER A 127 -27.98 54.53 13.19
C SER A 127 -27.41 53.18 12.74
N ASP A 128 -28.20 52.33 12.08
CA ASP A 128 -27.73 51.07 11.50
C ASP A 128 -26.67 51.28 10.42
N ALA A 129 -26.84 52.31 9.60
CA ALA A 129 -25.89 52.64 8.54
C ALA A 129 -24.56 53.15 9.09
N GLU A 130 -24.57 53.98 10.14
CA GLU A 130 -23.34 54.41 10.84
C GLU A 130 -22.60 53.25 11.49
N ARG A 131 -23.32 52.28 12.08
CA ARG A 131 -22.72 51.06 12.64
C ARG A 131 -22.09 50.18 11.54
N MET A 132 -22.73 50.07 10.38
CA MET A 132 -22.17 49.36 9.22
C MET A 132 -20.95 50.07 8.63
N GLU A 133 -20.99 51.40 8.54
CA GLU A 133 -19.88 52.24 8.08
C GLU A 133 -18.65 52.10 8.98
N THR A 134 -18.86 52.11 10.30
CA THR A 134 -17.80 51.88 11.29
C THR A 134 -17.17 50.50 11.14
N LEU A 135 -17.99 49.45 10.96
CA LEU A 135 -17.52 48.08 10.77
C LEU A 135 -16.72 47.92 9.46
N VAL A 136 -17.21 48.49 8.35
CA VAL A 136 -16.51 48.44 7.06
C VAL A 136 -15.17 49.18 7.12
N ASN A 137 -15.14 50.35 7.78
CA ASN A 137 -13.91 51.12 7.96
C ASN A 137 -12.90 50.36 8.84
N GLN A 138 -13.33 49.72 9.93
CA GLN A 138 -12.47 48.87 10.77
C GLN A 138 -11.87 47.69 10.00
N VAL A 139 -12.69 47.00 9.20
CA VAL A 139 -12.22 45.87 8.37
C VAL A 139 -11.26 46.33 7.28
N THR A 140 -11.48 47.51 6.70
CA THR A 140 -10.63 48.05 5.61
C THR A 140 -9.33 48.66 6.13
N SER A 141 -9.29 49.12 7.38
CA SER A 141 -8.10 49.72 8.02
C SER A 141 -7.05 48.70 8.47
N GLY A 142 -7.36 47.40 8.46
CA GLY A 142 -6.42 46.33 8.80
C GLY A 142 -5.94 46.32 10.26
N ALA A 143 -6.70 46.91 11.19
CA ALA A 143 -6.38 46.85 12.61
C ALA A 143 -6.60 45.43 13.15
N ASP A 144 -5.60 44.87 13.83
CA ASP A 144 -5.56 43.51 14.41
C ASP A 144 -6.41 43.36 15.70
N ASP A 145 -7.44 44.21 15.86
CA ASP A 145 -8.38 44.14 16.98
C ASP A 145 -9.50 43.14 16.67
N GLU A 146 -9.99 42.46 17.71
CA GLU A 146 -11.07 41.48 17.64
C GLU A 146 -12.38 42.15 17.18
N ILE A 147 -12.62 42.20 15.85
CA ILE A 147 -13.74 42.93 15.24
C ILE A 147 -15.07 42.36 15.73
N SER A 148 -15.76 43.13 16.58
CA SER A 148 -17.01 42.73 17.20
C SER A 148 -18.18 42.74 16.19
N PRO A 149 -19.09 41.75 16.25
CA PRO A 149 -20.24 41.69 15.34
C PRO A 149 -21.23 42.82 15.63
N VAL A 150 -21.77 43.42 14.57
CA VAL A 150 -22.79 44.48 14.65
C VAL A 150 -24.18 43.85 14.59
N VAL A 151 -25.07 44.23 15.51
CA VAL A 151 -26.49 43.84 15.47
C VAL A 151 -27.31 45.05 15.06
N LEU A 152 -28.06 44.90 13.97
CA LEU A 152 -28.96 45.93 13.43
C LEU A 152 -30.26 46.01 14.22
N ASP A 153 -30.99 47.10 14.06
CA ASP A 153 -32.24 47.34 14.77
C ASP A 153 -33.30 46.25 14.48
N PRO A 154 -34.18 45.94 15.44
CA PRO A 154 -35.17 44.89 15.29
C PRO A 154 -36.14 45.19 14.15
N SER A 155 -36.34 44.21 13.26
CA SER A 155 -37.30 44.29 12.17
C SER A 155 -38.28 43.14 12.25
N SER A 156 -39.58 43.42 12.30
CA SER A 156 -40.63 42.40 12.29
C SER A 156 -40.90 41.84 10.87
N ASP A 157 -40.63 42.64 9.83
CA ASP A 157 -40.87 42.27 8.43
C ASP A 157 -39.79 41.31 7.86
N LYS A 158 -40.24 40.13 7.41
CA LYS A 158 -39.38 39.10 6.80
C LYS A 158 -38.84 39.53 5.43
N SER A 159 -39.60 40.31 4.67
CA SER A 159 -39.20 40.78 3.34
C SER A 159 -38.05 41.78 3.45
N LYS A 160 -38.18 42.76 4.36
CA LYS A 160 -37.09 43.70 4.69
C LYS A 160 -35.82 43.01 5.17
N ARG A 161 -35.93 42.01 6.05
CA ARG A 161 -34.75 41.24 6.50
C ARG A 161 -34.05 40.52 5.36
N THR A 162 -34.82 39.91 4.45
CA THR A 162 -34.26 39.19 3.29
C THR A 162 -33.56 40.14 2.32
N ALA A 163 -34.10 41.35 2.11
CA ALA A 163 -33.46 42.38 1.29
C ALA A 163 -32.11 42.82 1.87
N ILE A 164 -32.02 43.01 3.19
CA ILE A 164 -30.77 43.36 3.88
C ILE A 164 -29.73 42.22 3.74
N HIS A 165 -30.12 40.95 3.92
CA HIS A 165 -29.23 39.81 3.72
C HIS A 165 -28.67 39.76 2.28
N ASN A 166 -29.52 39.98 1.28
CA ASN A 166 -29.11 39.98 -0.13
C ASN A 166 -28.19 41.16 -0.45
N PHE A 167 -28.52 42.35 0.05
CA PHE A 167 -27.73 43.56 -0.15
C PHE A 167 -26.31 43.42 0.42
N VAL A 168 -26.19 42.95 1.67
CA VAL A 168 -24.87 42.75 2.31
C VAL A 168 -24.07 41.67 1.59
N LYS A 169 -24.72 40.58 1.17
CA LYS A 169 -24.07 39.50 0.42
C LYS A 169 -23.57 39.93 -0.96
N GLU A 170 -24.29 40.84 -1.62
CA GLU A 170 -23.92 41.32 -2.95
C GLU A 170 -22.81 42.38 -2.88
N LYS A 171 -22.94 43.36 -1.96
CA LYS A 171 -22.06 44.53 -1.89
C LYS A 171 -20.87 44.37 -0.93
N PHE A 172 -20.95 43.49 0.07
CA PHE A 172 -19.90 43.29 1.09
C PHE A 172 -19.52 41.81 1.23
N LYS A 173 -18.76 41.27 0.27
CA LYS A 173 -18.42 39.82 0.18
C LYS A 173 -17.61 39.27 1.35
N PHE A 174 -16.94 40.13 2.11
CA PHE A 174 -16.15 39.78 3.29
C PHE A 174 -17.00 39.74 4.59
N LEU A 175 -18.28 40.13 4.54
CA LEU A 175 -19.22 40.07 5.66
C LEU A 175 -20.20 38.90 5.49
N VAL A 176 -20.65 38.35 6.62
CA VAL A 176 -21.68 37.31 6.72
C VAL A 176 -22.79 37.83 7.62
N THR A 177 -24.04 37.53 7.26
CA THR A 177 -25.21 37.96 8.01
C THR A 177 -26.04 36.77 8.49
N ASP A 178 -26.53 36.83 9.72
CA ASP A 178 -27.44 35.86 10.32
C ASP A 178 -28.60 36.54 11.06
N THR A 179 -29.79 35.93 11.05
CA THR A 179 -30.94 36.45 11.80
C THR A 179 -30.89 35.92 13.22
N VAL A 180 -30.89 36.80 14.21
CA VAL A 180 -30.91 36.49 15.64
C VAL A 180 -32.21 37.02 16.28
N ASP A 181 -32.62 36.44 17.39
CA ASP A 181 -33.77 36.95 18.14
C ASP A 181 -33.39 38.28 18.81
N GLY A 182 -34.33 39.23 18.77
CA GLY A 182 -34.16 40.57 19.32
C GLY A 182 -34.42 40.62 20.83
N PRO A 183 -34.45 41.84 21.42
CA PRO A 183 -34.71 42.03 22.85
C PRO A 183 -36.09 41.54 23.29
N ASP A 184 -37.04 41.48 22.35
CA ASP A 184 -38.40 40.97 22.58
C ASP A 184 -38.59 39.61 21.90
N PRO A 185 -39.37 38.67 22.46
CA PRO A 185 -39.59 37.33 21.91
C PRO A 185 -40.19 37.30 20.49
N THR A 186 -40.76 38.42 20.05
CA THR A 186 -41.41 38.59 18.74
C THR A 186 -40.58 39.41 17.76
N SER A 187 -39.47 40.01 18.19
CA SER A 187 -38.62 40.84 17.33
C SER A 187 -37.40 40.06 16.87
N LYS A 188 -36.97 40.26 15.61
CA LYS A 188 -35.80 39.60 15.03
C LYS A 188 -34.84 40.66 14.51
N CYS A 189 -33.56 40.49 14.81
CA CYS A 189 -32.49 41.38 14.39
C CYS A 189 -31.58 40.67 13.39
N ILE A 190 -30.85 41.45 12.60
CA ILE A 190 -29.81 40.92 11.72
C ILE A 190 -28.47 41.22 12.36
N ARG A 191 -27.68 40.17 12.56
CA ARG A 191 -26.29 40.29 12.99
C ARG A 191 -25.38 40.21 11.77
N VAL A 192 -24.44 41.14 11.67
CA VAL A 192 -23.42 41.25 10.64
C VAL A 192 -22.07 40.96 11.28
N ARG A 193 -21.31 40.02 10.72
CA ARG A 193 -20.00 39.61 11.22
C ARG A 193 -19.01 39.42 10.09
N VAL A 194 -17.73 39.56 10.37
CA VAL A 194 -16.67 39.26 9.39
C VAL A 194 -16.69 37.76 9.05
N ASN A 195 -16.45 37.44 7.79
CA ASN A 195 -16.33 36.07 7.30
C ASN A 195 -15.03 35.42 7.80
N SER A 196 -14.92 35.19 9.11
CA SER A 196 -14.00 34.21 9.67
C SER A 196 -14.39 32.85 9.08
N GLY A 197 -13.48 32.23 8.32
CA GLY A 197 -13.69 31.02 7.52
C GLY A 197 -14.00 29.75 8.33
N ASN A 198 -14.98 29.81 9.23
CA ASN A 198 -15.35 28.71 10.10
C ASN A 198 -16.22 27.71 9.34
N ALA A 199 -15.53 26.74 8.71
CA ALA A 199 -16.04 25.67 7.88
C ALA A 199 -16.80 24.56 8.64
N GLY A 200 -17.68 24.93 9.59
CA GLY A 200 -18.42 23.97 10.44
C GLY A 200 -19.64 23.35 9.76
N GLY A 201 -20.38 24.10 8.94
CA GLY A 201 -21.71 23.67 8.46
C GLY A 201 -21.75 22.94 7.11
N LYS A 202 -20.76 23.14 6.23
CA LYS A 202 -20.79 22.59 4.86
C LYS A 202 -20.26 21.15 4.72
N ARG A 203 -19.55 20.62 5.72
CA ARG A 203 -18.94 19.27 5.66
C ARG A 203 -19.98 18.13 5.63
N SER A 204 -21.19 18.35 6.14
CA SER A 204 -22.21 17.30 6.22
C SER A 204 -22.86 16.97 4.87
N ARG A 205 -23.12 17.97 4.02
CA ARG A 205 -23.81 17.77 2.72
C ARG A 205 -22.96 17.02 1.68
N LYS A 206 -21.66 17.33 1.54
CA LYS A 206 -20.75 16.66 0.58
C LYS A 206 -20.48 15.18 0.90
N ARG A 207 -20.85 14.67 2.09
CA ARG A 207 -20.69 13.24 2.43
C ARG A 207 -21.75 12.34 1.78
N LYS A 208 -22.92 12.89 1.41
CA LYS A 208 -24.07 12.12 0.89
C LYS A 208 -24.03 11.90 -0.62
N GLU A 209 -23.31 12.72 -1.38
CA GLU A 209 -23.14 12.61 -2.85
C GLU A 209 -21.94 11.73 -3.28
N ARG A 210 -21.42 10.89 -2.39
CA ARG A 210 -20.25 10.02 -2.64
C ARG A 210 -20.57 8.76 -3.45
N GLY A 211 -21.64 8.75 -4.24
CA GLY A 211 -22.00 7.62 -5.11
C GLY A 211 -20.91 7.26 -6.12
N ASP A 212 -21.18 6.25 -6.97
CA ASP A 212 -20.30 5.52 -7.91
C ASP A 212 -19.45 6.32 -8.92
N LYS A 213 -19.18 7.61 -8.71
CA LYS A 213 -18.24 8.36 -9.52
C LYS A 213 -16.84 7.74 -9.41
N PRO A 214 -16.14 7.49 -10.54
CA PRO A 214 -14.80 6.89 -10.53
C PRO A 214 -13.80 7.68 -9.68
N PHE A 215 -13.91 9.01 -9.70
CA PHE A 215 -13.02 9.93 -8.98
C PHE A 215 -13.78 10.81 -7.98
N ASP A 216 -13.10 11.18 -6.89
CA ASP A 216 -13.64 12.08 -5.88
C ASP A 216 -13.82 13.51 -6.45
N SER A 217 -15.06 14.02 -6.44
CA SER A 217 -15.42 15.37 -6.92
C SER A 217 -14.95 16.50 -5.99
N ARG A 218 -14.04 16.21 -5.06
CA ARG A 218 -13.34 17.18 -4.20
C ARG A 218 -12.02 17.67 -4.80
N GLY A 219 -11.63 17.21 -5.98
CA GLY A 219 -10.64 17.92 -6.81
C GLY A 219 -11.10 19.36 -7.11
N SER A 220 -10.19 20.23 -7.56
CA SER A 220 -10.57 21.62 -7.85
C SER A 220 -11.73 21.64 -8.86
N GLU A 221 -12.81 22.33 -8.49
CA GLU A 221 -14.01 22.50 -9.32
C GLU A 221 -13.68 23.33 -10.58
N HIS A 222 -12.63 24.15 -10.52
CA HIS A 222 -12.12 24.99 -11.59
C HIS A 222 -10.75 24.46 -12.08
N TRP A 223 -10.75 23.24 -12.62
CA TRP A 223 -9.56 22.67 -13.25
C TRP A 223 -9.48 23.09 -14.72
N PRO A 224 -8.41 23.78 -15.18
CA PRO A 224 -8.28 24.19 -16.57
C PRO A 224 -8.36 22.98 -17.52
N ALA A 225 -9.07 23.12 -18.64
CA ALA A 225 -9.31 22.01 -19.57
C ALA A 225 -8.07 21.64 -20.41
N ASP A 226 -7.16 22.59 -20.56
CA ASP A 226 -5.86 22.53 -21.22
C ASP A 226 -4.78 21.85 -20.36
N VAL A 227 -4.99 21.76 -19.05
CA VAL A 227 -4.05 21.16 -18.11
C VAL A 227 -4.37 19.68 -17.87
N GLY A 228 -3.32 18.84 -17.78
CA GLY A 228 -3.44 17.42 -17.46
C GLY A 228 -4.32 17.18 -16.23
N LYS A 229 -5.25 16.21 -16.30
CA LYS A 229 -6.25 15.96 -15.25
C LYS A 229 -5.66 15.36 -13.97
N PHE A 230 -4.46 14.80 -14.06
CA PHE A 230 -3.82 14.08 -12.98
C PHE A 230 -2.50 14.75 -12.60
N LEU A 231 -2.27 14.88 -11.31
CA LEU A 231 -0.96 15.23 -10.77
C LEU A 231 -0.17 13.95 -10.56
N LYS A 232 0.91 13.78 -11.30
CA LYS A 232 1.94 12.76 -11.08
C LYS A 232 2.93 13.28 -10.03
N PHE A 233 3.35 12.41 -9.13
CA PHE A 233 4.40 12.69 -8.14
C PHE A 233 5.15 11.40 -7.81
N HIS A 234 6.36 11.53 -7.27
CA HIS A 234 7.11 10.42 -6.72
C HIS A 234 6.76 10.26 -5.24
N LEU A 235 6.33 9.05 -4.87
CA LEU A 235 6.07 8.65 -3.50
C LEU A 235 7.30 7.92 -2.95
N TYR A 236 7.96 8.55 -1.99
CA TYR A 236 8.98 7.92 -1.16
C TYR A 236 8.36 7.46 0.16
N LYS A 237 8.60 6.20 0.53
CA LYS A 237 8.10 5.62 1.78
C LYS A 237 9.15 4.76 2.47
N GLU A 238 9.14 4.80 3.80
CA GLU A 238 10.02 4.04 4.68
C GLU A 238 9.18 3.15 5.60
N ASN A 239 9.46 1.84 5.57
CA ASN A 239 8.81 0.86 6.43
C ASN A 239 7.26 0.89 6.39
N LYS A 240 6.68 1.21 5.23
CA LYS A 240 5.23 1.41 5.04
C LYS A 240 4.73 0.72 3.79
N ASP A 241 3.48 0.26 3.85
CA ASP A 241 2.77 -0.26 2.70
C ASP A 241 2.29 0.88 1.77
N THR A 242 2.23 0.64 0.46
CA THR A 242 1.78 1.65 -0.53
C THR A 242 0.34 2.10 -0.25
N GLN A 243 -0.58 1.18 0.03
CA GLN A 243 -1.99 1.52 0.33
C GLN A 243 -2.13 2.26 1.65
N GLU A 244 -1.32 1.88 2.65
CA GLU A 244 -1.26 2.59 3.94
C GLU A 244 -0.81 4.05 3.75
N ALA A 245 0.23 4.27 2.94
CA ALA A 245 0.74 5.60 2.62
C ALA A 245 -0.29 6.46 1.86
N LEU A 246 -0.88 5.92 0.79
CA LEU A 246 -1.89 6.61 0.00
C LEU A 246 -3.18 6.85 0.80
N GLY A 247 -3.56 5.92 1.68
CA GLY A 247 -4.69 6.09 2.58
C GLY A 247 -4.48 7.23 3.59
N LEU A 248 -3.25 7.43 4.08
CA LEU A 248 -2.91 8.56 4.95
C LEU A 248 -2.93 9.88 4.19
N ILE A 249 -2.27 9.94 3.02
CA ILE A 249 -2.27 11.12 2.15
C ILE A 249 -3.70 11.49 1.76
N GLY A 250 -4.51 10.51 1.34
CA GLY A 250 -5.90 10.69 0.98
C GLY A 250 -6.76 11.24 2.12
N LYS A 251 -6.57 10.76 3.37
CA LYS A 251 -7.26 11.33 4.54
C LYS A 251 -6.89 12.79 4.78
N MET A 252 -5.62 13.16 4.61
CA MET A 252 -5.13 14.52 4.83
C MET A 252 -5.58 15.49 3.74
N LEU A 253 -5.60 15.06 2.48
CA LEU A 253 -6.13 15.83 1.34
C LEU A 253 -7.66 15.83 1.30
N GLY A 254 -8.30 14.91 2.01
CA GLY A 254 -9.73 14.68 1.88
C GLY A 254 -10.09 14.16 0.48
N VAL A 255 -9.37 13.15 -0.01
CA VAL A 255 -9.72 12.38 -1.22
C VAL A 255 -9.86 10.89 -0.88
N GLN A 256 -10.57 10.14 -1.72
CA GLN A 256 -10.69 8.70 -1.56
C GLN A 256 -9.46 7.96 -2.12
N PRO A 257 -9.09 6.77 -1.60
CA PRO A 257 -7.97 5.98 -2.13
C PRO A 257 -8.07 5.69 -3.63
N LYS A 258 -9.29 5.49 -4.16
CA LYS A 258 -9.55 5.29 -5.59
C LYS A 258 -9.16 6.46 -6.50
N SER A 259 -8.96 7.65 -5.92
CA SER A 259 -8.48 8.81 -6.69
C SER A 259 -6.97 8.74 -6.99
N PHE A 260 -6.24 7.77 -6.41
CA PHE A 260 -4.83 7.54 -6.68
C PHE A 260 -4.64 6.38 -7.66
N GLY A 261 -3.75 6.56 -8.62
CA GLY A 261 -3.28 5.51 -9.53
C GLY A 261 -1.78 5.25 -9.33
N PHE A 262 -1.35 3.99 -9.39
CA PHE A 262 0.04 3.57 -9.24
C PHE A 262 0.29 2.27 -10.01
N SER A 263 1.53 1.98 -10.40
CA SER A 263 1.85 0.87 -11.30
C SER A 263 2.03 -0.49 -10.60
N GLY A 264 2.31 -0.50 -9.30
CA GLY A 264 2.37 -1.71 -8.48
C GLY A 264 2.73 -1.40 -7.03
N THR A 265 2.41 -2.27 -6.10
CA THR A 265 2.82 -2.08 -4.70
C THR A 265 4.31 -2.36 -4.54
N LYS A 266 4.89 -1.84 -3.46
CA LYS A 266 6.31 -2.02 -3.12
C LYS A 266 6.42 -2.54 -1.70
N ASP A 267 7.48 -3.29 -1.40
CA ASP A 267 7.74 -3.89 -0.09
C ASP A 267 7.43 -2.95 1.09
N LYS A 268 6.78 -3.47 2.13
CA LYS A 268 6.57 -2.70 3.36
C LYS A 268 7.88 -2.47 4.09
N ARG A 269 8.65 -3.52 4.36
CA ARG A 269 9.94 -3.45 5.08
C ARG A 269 11.07 -3.12 4.08
N SER A 270 11.04 -1.88 3.59
CA SER A 270 12.03 -1.32 2.68
C SER A 270 12.02 0.20 2.77
N VAL A 271 13.00 0.83 2.13
CA VAL A 271 12.85 2.19 1.58
C VAL A 271 12.41 2.04 0.13
N SER A 272 11.39 2.76 -0.32
CA SER A 272 10.96 2.63 -1.71
C SER A 272 10.47 3.92 -2.31
N THR A 273 10.77 4.12 -3.59
CA THR A 273 10.31 5.24 -4.42
C THR A 273 9.53 4.70 -5.61
N GLN A 274 8.32 5.22 -5.83
CA GLN A 274 7.44 4.83 -6.94
C GLN A 274 6.65 6.02 -7.49
N ARG A 275 6.17 5.92 -8.74
CA ARG A 275 5.28 6.94 -9.30
C ARG A 275 3.85 6.73 -8.84
N VAL A 276 3.18 7.84 -8.58
CA VAL A 276 1.76 7.89 -8.22
C VAL A 276 1.11 9.04 -8.97
N THR A 277 -0.15 8.85 -9.37
CA THR A 277 -1.01 9.90 -9.91
C THR A 277 -2.18 10.14 -8.97
N VAL A 278 -2.66 11.39 -8.91
CA VAL A 278 -3.87 11.74 -8.17
C VAL A 278 -4.75 12.68 -8.99
N PHE A 279 -6.05 12.41 -9.01
CA PHE A 279 -7.00 13.18 -9.82
C PHE A 279 -7.21 14.60 -9.28
N LYS A 280 -6.96 15.61 -10.13
CA LYS A 280 -7.24 17.05 -9.92
C LYS A 280 -6.79 17.60 -8.56
N GLN A 281 -5.53 17.36 -8.18
CA GLN A 281 -4.90 17.94 -6.98
C GLN A 281 -3.74 18.86 -7.34
N GLN A 282 -3.50 19.88 -6.50
CA GLN A 282 -2.39 20.82 -6.64
C GLN A 282 -1.12 20.28 -5.98
N ALA A 283 0.03 20.51 -6.62
CA ALA A 283 1.33 20.12 -6.11
C ALA A 283 1.66 20.77 -4.76
N SER A 284 1.34 22.06 -4.59
CA SER A 284 1.52 22.81 -3.34
C SER A 284 0.82 22.18 -2.15
N LYS A 285 -0.40 21.65 -2.35
CA LYS A 285 -1.15 20.93 -1.30
C LYS A 285 -0.44 19.65 -0.88
N LEU A 286 0.12 18.88 -1.82
CA LEU A 286 0.86 17.66 -1.51
C LEU A 286 2.22 17.97 -0.86
N ALA A 287 2.97 18.93 -1.40
CA ALA A 287 4.26 19.35 -0.86
C ALA A 287 4.15 19.84 0.59
N ALA A 288 3.10 20.58 0.93
CA ALA A 288 2.83 21.02 2.30
C ALA A 288 2.65 19.85 3.29
N LEU A 289 2.23 18.66 2.83
CA LEU A 289 2.09 17.48 3.68
C LEU A 289 3.43 16.91 4.13
N ASN A 290 4.53 17.17 3.41
CA ASN A 290 5.86 16.63 3.75
C ASN A 290 6.30 16.97 5.18
N LYS A 291 5.86 18.11 5.73
CA LYS A 291 6.14 18.55 7.11
C LYS A 291 5.42 17.70 8.18
N ARG A 292 4.33 17.03 7.82
CA ARG A 292 3.46 16.27 8.72
C ARG A 292 3.53 14.75 8.49
N LEU A 293 4.06 14.34 7.35
CA LEU A 293 4.20 12.94 6.96
C LEU A 293 5.50 12.36 7.53
N PHE A 294 5.36 11.42 8.46
CA PHE A 294 6.47 10.64 9.01
C PHE A 294 6.72 9.38 8.18
N GLY A 295 7.98 9.14 7.77
CA GLY A 295 8.38 8.02 6.92
C GLY A 295 7.73 8.02 5.53
N ILE A 296 7.18 9.16 5.09
CA ILE A 296 6.63 9.37 3.75
C ILE A 296 7.07 10.75 3.27
N LYS A 297 7.50 10.84 2.01
CA LYS A 297 7.76 12.09 1.31
C LYS A 297 7.17 12.02 -0.11
N VAL A 298 6.72 13.16 -0.60
CA VAL A 298 6.19 13.33 -1.96
C VAL A 298 6.92 14.47 -2.64
N GLY A 299 7.23 14.30 -3.93
CA GLY A 299 8.03 15.24 -4.70
C GLY A 299 7.96 14.96 -6.20
N ASP A 300 8.86 15.59 -6.96
CA ASP A 300 8.97 15.44 -8.42
C ASP A 300 7.61 15.52 -9.13
N PHE A 301 6.91 16.61 -8.85
CA PHE A 301 5.56 16.84 -9.34
C PHE A 301 5.58 17.05 -10.87
N SER A 302 4.59 16.50 -11.57
CA SER A 302 4.31 16.83 -12.98
C SER A 302 2.84 16.61 -13.30
N LEU A 303 2.28 17.41 -14.21
CA LEU A 303 0.89 17.27 -14.65
C LEU A 303 0.81 16.35 -15.86
N VAL A 304 -0.10 15.38 -15.81
CA VAL A 304 -0.28 14.36 -16.85
C VAL A 304 -1.76 14.20 -17.22
N LYS A 305 -2.01 13.81 -18.48
CA LYS A 305 -3.37 13.68 -19.03
C LYS A 305 -4.11 12.45 -18.49
N GLU A 306 -3.38 11.37 -18.27
CA GLU A 306 -3.89 10.06 -17.87
C GLU A 306 -3.34 9.63 -16.51
N GLY A 307 -4.14 8.87 -15.76
CA GLY A 307 -3.72 8.28 -14.49
C GLY A 307 -2.87 7.03 -14.71
N LEU A 308 -2.00 6.71 -13.76
CA LEU A 308 -1.24 5.46 -13.76
C LEU A 308 -2.15 4.29 -13.45
N LEU A 309 -2.00 3.23 -14.24
CA LEU A 309 -2.67 1.95 -14.06
C LEU A 309 -1.67 0.88 -13.62
N LEU A 310 -2.19 -0.19 -13.01
CA LEU A 310 -1.35 -1.30 -12.59
C LEU A 310 -0.67 -2.00 -13.78
N GLY A 311 0.56 -2.44 -13.53
CA GLY A 311 1.42 -3.06 -14.53
C GLY A 311 2.07 -2.08 -15.50
N GLN A 312 1.83 -0.77 -15.42
CA GLN A 312 2.54 0.26 -16.20
C GLN A 312 3.93 0.57 -15.60
N LEU A 313 4.75 -0.47 -15.44
CA LEU A 313 6.17 -0.39 -15.08
C LEU A 313 6.96 -1.47 -15.83
N MET A 314 8.21 -1.20 -16.15
CA MET A 314 9.11 -2.25 -16.68
C MET A 314 9.59 -3.17 -15.56
N GLY A 315 9.81 -2.63 -14.36
CA GLY A 315 10.43 -3.39 -13.28
C GLY A 315 10.80 -2.55 -12.07
N ASN A 316 11.72 -3.06 -11.26
CA ASN A 316 12.22 -2.40 -10.07
C ASN A 316 13.74 -2.53 -10.01
N ARG A 317 14.43 -1.42 -9.74
CA ARG A 317 15.84 -1.39 -9.35
C ARG A 317 15.92 -1.60 -7.84
N PHE A 318 16.60 -2.64 -7.43
CA PHE A 318 16.87 -2.93 -6.04
C PHE A 318 18.29 -2.50 -5.67
N THR A 319 18.46 -1.94 -4.48
CA THR A 319 19.76 -1.83 -3.81
C THR A 319 19.64 -2.57 -2.50
N ILE A 320 20.41 -3.64 -2.36
CA ILE A 320 20.29 -4.62 -1.28
C ILE A 320 21.65 -4.73 -0.59
N THR A 321 21.66 -4.60 0.73
CA THR A 321 22.84 -4.80 1.55
C THR A 321 22.63 -6.04 2.41
N LEU A 322 23.45 -7.06 2.19
CA LEU A 322 23.53 -8.24 3.04
C LEU A 322 24.58 -7.98 4.12
N ARG A 323 24.19 -8.01 5.39
CA ARG A 323 25.06 -7.76 6.55
C ARG A 323 25.59 -9.04 7.16
N GLY A 324 26.66 -8.94 7.94
CA GLY A 324 27.25 -10.09 8.65
C GLY A 324 27.60 -11.23 7.70
N VAL A 325 28.22 -10.92 6.57
CA VAL A 325 28.55 -11.90 5.54
C VAL A 325 29.66 -12.82 6.04
N VAL A 326 29.40 -14.13 6.05
CA VAL A 326 30.36 -15.16 6.46
C VAL A 326 30.43 -16.23 5.38
N ALA A 327 31.62 -16.40 4.81
CA ALA A 327 31.93 -17.38 3.77
C ALA A 327 33.30 -18.03 4.05
N ASP A 328 33.56 -19.18 3.43
CA ASP A 328 34.86 -19.88 3.53
C ASP A 328 36.01 -19.04 2.97
N SER A 329 35.74 -18.24 1.93
CA SER A 329 36.68 -17.29 1.36
C SER A 329 35.97 -16.09 0.73
N GLU A 330 36.67 -14.95 0.66
CA GLU A 330 36.15 -13.76 -0.03
C GLU A 330 35.92 -14.04 -1.52
N GLU A 331 36.75 -14.86 -2.16
CA GLU A 331 36.59 -15.28 -3.56
C GLU A 331 35.28 -16.02 -3.80
N THR A 332 34.76 -16.75 -2.81
CA THR A 332 33.47 -17.43 -2.91
C THR A 332 32.33 -16.42 -3.07
N ILE A 333 32.39 -15.31 -2.32
CA ILE A 333 31.41 -14.23 -2.40
C ILE A 333 31.48 -13.57 -3.77
N LYS A 334 32.69 -13.24 -4.24
CA LYS A 334 32.93 -12.60 -5.55
C LYS A 334 32.42 -13.48 -6.70
N LYS A 335 32.81 -14.75 -6.74
CA LYS A 335 32.36 -15.71 -7.77
C LYS A 335 30.85 -15.91 -7.76
N SER A 336 30.23 -15.93 -6.58
CA SER A 336 28.78 -16.09 -6.44
C SER A 336 28.03 -14.85 -6.96
N ALA A 337 28.53 -13.65 -6.67
CA ALA A 337 27.98 -12.41 -7.21
C ALA A 337 28.15 -12.33 -8.74
N GLU A 338 29.33 -12.65 -9.26
CA GLU A 338 29.59 -12.72 -10.70
C GLU A 338 28.70 -13.74 -11.43
N SER A 339 28.50 -14.93 -10.83
CA SER A 339 27.61 -15.96 -11.38
C SER A 339 26.14 -15.50 -11.38
N LEU A 340 25.67 -14.83 -10.33
CA LEU A 340 24.31 -14.26 -10.30
C LEU A 340 24.10 -13.24 -11.43
N GLY A 341 25.08 -12.37 -11.67
CA GLY A 341 25.02 -11.39 -12.77
C GLY A 341 25.03 -12.05 -14.15
N LYS A 342 25.88 -13.06 -14.36
CA LYS A 342 26.09 -13.71 -15.65
C LYS A 342 25.01 -14.74 -15.99
N ASP A 343 24.71 -15.62 -15.04
CA ASP A 343 23.88 -16.80 -15.23
C ASP A 343 22.43 -16.54 -14.78
N GLY A 344 22.22 -15.62 -13.84
CA GLY A 344 20.91 -15.25 -13.32
C GLY A 344 20.43 -16.15 -12.19
N PHE A 345 19.11 -16.27 -12.05
CA PHE A 345 18.44 -17.07 -11.03
C PHE A 345 17.15 -17.69 -11.59
N ILE A 346 16.63 -18.70 -10.90
CA ILE A 346 15.33 -19.32 -11.24
C ILE A 346 14.21 -18.42 -10.72
N ASN A 347 13.27 -18.06 -11.58
CA ASN A 347 12.26 -17.04 -11.33
C ASN A 347 11.04 -17.54 -10.53
N TYR A 348 11.30 -18.25 -9.43
CA TYR A 348 10.27 -18.76 -8.51
C TYR A 348 9.34 -17.66 -7.99
N PHE A 349 8.11 -18.04 -7.65
CA PHE A 349 7.29 -17.27 -6.72
C PHE A 349 7.85 -17.49 -5.31
N GLY A 350 8.35 -16.42 -4.67
CA GLY A 350 8.92 -16.52 -3.33
C GLY A 350 7.86 -16.74 -2.23
N LEU A 351 8.31 -17.06 -1.01
CA LEU A 351 7.44 -17.33 0.15
C LEU A 351 6.43 -16.22 0.47
N GLN A 352 6.74 -14.95 0.13
CA GLN A 352 5.79 -13.84 0.26
C GLN A 352 4.48 -14.09 -0.51
N ARG A 353 4.53 -14.82 -1.63
CA ARG A 353 3.34 -15.17 -2.42
C ARG A 353 2.42 -16.14 -1.70
N PHE A 354 2.97 -16.99 -0.85
CA PHE A 354 2.24 -18.03 -0.12
C PHE A 354 1.76 -17.57 1.26
N GLY A 355 2.16 -16.37 1.68
CA GLY A 355 1.85 -15.80 2.99
C GLY A 355 2.88 -16.20 4.06
N SER A 356 2.91 -15.46 5.16
CA SER A 356 3.83 -15.71 6.29
C SER A 356 3.15 -16.35 7.51
N GLY A 357 1.86 -16.69 7.40
CA GLY A 357 1.10 -17.36 8.46
C GLY A 357 1.23 -18.87 8.39
N SER A 358 0.69 -19.56 9.40
CA SER A 358 0.64 -21.04 9.42
C SER A 358 -0.31 -21.65 8.39
N VAL A 359 -1.25 -20.87 7.86
CA VAL A 359 -2.13 -21.30 6.76
C VAL A 359 -1.62 -20.72 5.45
N PRO A 360 -1.05 -21.55 4.56
CA PRO A 360 -0.65 -21.14 3.22
C PRO A 360 -1.85 -20.65 2.38
N THR A 361 -1.68 -19.52 1.72
CA THR A 361 -2.70 -18.91 0.84
C THR A 361 -3.14 -19.85 -0.30
N HIS A 362 -2.16 -20.45 -0.96
CA HIS A 362 -2.09 -21.88 -1.22
C HIS A 362 -3.36 -22.73 -1.17
N HIS A 363 -3.56 -23.27 0.02
CA HIS A 363 -4.60 -24.22 0.38
C HIS A 363 -5.98 -23.55 0.41
N VAL A 364 -6.05 -22.26 0.79
CA VAL A 364 -7.30 -21.49 0.65
C VAL A 364 -7.68 -21.40 -0.82
N GLY A 365 -6.72 -21.16 -1.72
CA GLY A 365 -6.92 -21.19 -3.16
C GLY A 365 -7.46 -22.54 -3.64
N ALA A 366 -6.87 -23.64 -3.17
CA ALA A 366 -7.33 -25.00 -3.51
C ALA A 366 -8.77 -25.26 -3.02
N ALA A 367 -9.11 -24.89 -1.78
CA ALA A 367 -10.46 -25.02 -1.24
C ALA A 367 -11.49 -24.19 -2.04
N LEU A 368 -11.12 -22.98 -2.47
CA LEU A 368 -11.97 -22.16 -3.35
C LEU A 368 -12.22 -22.82 -4.70
N LEU A 369 -11.19 -23.39 -5.32
CA LEU A 369 -11.29 -24.09 -6.61
C LEU A 369 -12.14 -25.37 -6.55
N LYS A 370 -12.13 -26.04 -5.40
CA LYS A 370 -12.99 -27.21 -5.12
C LYS A 370 -14.44 -26.84 -4.79
N GLY A 371 -14.73 -25.57 -4.51
CA GLY A 371 -16.04 -25.12 -4.04
C GLY A 371 -16.32 -25.45 -2.58
N GLU A 372 -15.30 -25.74 -1.79
CA GLU A 372 -15.38 -26.00 -0.35
C GLU A 372 -15.44 -24.67 0.43
N TRP A 373 -16.51 -23.90 0.21
CA TRP A 373 -16.65 -22.52 0.71
C TRP A 373 -16.50 -22.40 2.21
N LYS A 374 -17.04 -23.37 2.96
CA LYS A 374 -16.96 -23.40 4.42
C LYS A 374 -15.51 -23.59 4.87
N GLU A 375 -14.81 -24.56 4.28
CA GLU A 375 -13.41 -24.83 4.60
C GLU A 375 -12.51 -23.62 4.29
N ALA A 376 -12.73 -22.94 3.17
CA ALA A 376 -12.01 -21.71 2.85
C ALA A 376 -12.26 -20.59 3.89
N VAL A 377 -13.50 -20.45 4.38
CA VAL A 377 -13.84 -19.50 5.46
C VAL A 377 -13.18 -19.91 6.78
N ASP A 378 -13.24 -21.18 7.14
CA ASP A 378 -12.66 -21.72 8.37
C ASP A 378 -11.13 -21.52 8.35
N MET A 379 -10.44 -21.82 7.24
CA MET A 379 -9.00 -21.55 7.07
C MET A 379 -8.61 -20.07 7.25
N ILE A 380 -9.50 -19.14 6.87
CA ILE A 380 -9.27 -17.69 7.03
C ILE A 380 -9.53 -17.23 8.48
N LEU A 381 -10.55 -17.77 9.14
CA LEU A 381 -11.02 -17.32 10.45
C LEU A 381 -10.46 -18.10 11.63
N ASP A 382 -9.92 -19.31 11.42
CA ASP A 382 -9.48 -20.18 12.50
C ASP A 382 -8.21 -19.65 13.20
N PRO A 383 -8.09 -19.89 14.53
CA PRO A 383 -6.90 -19.61 15.31
C PRO A 383 -5.62 -20.18 14.70
N ARG A 384 -4.50 -19.49 14.90
CA ARG A 384 -3.19 -19.86 14.37
C ARG A 384 -2.11 -19.61 15.43
N GLU A 385 -1.36 -20.65 15.76
CA GLU A 385 -0.33 -20.62 16.81
C GLU A 385 0.81 -19.62 16.53
N SER A 386 1.08 -19.29 15.27
CA SER A 386 2.18 -18.40 14.86
C SER A 386 1.80 -16.91 14.75
N GLU A 387 0.57 -16.53 15.11
CA GLU A 387 0.08 -15.15 14.99
C GLU A 387 0.25 -14.31 16.26
N ARG A 388 0.08 -12.99 16.14
CA ARG A 388 0.10 -12.11 17.32
C ARG A 388 -1.06 -12.48 18.25
N ASN A 389 -0.79 -12.55 19.55
CA ASN A 389 -1.76 -12.94 20.59
C ASN A 389 -3.12 -12.27 20.42
N VAL A 390 -3.17 -10.95 20.18
CA VAL A 390 -4.43 -10.20 19.99
C VAL A 390 -5.30 -10.72 18.83
N VAL A 391 -4.69 -11.16 17.72
CA VAL A 391 -5.43 -11.71 16.58
C VAL A 391 -5.88 -13.12 16.89
N ASN A 392 -5.00 -13.91 17.50
CA ASN A 392 -5.29 -15.30 17.85
C ASN A 392 -6.43 -15.40 18.88
N GLU A 393 -6.38 -14.59 19.94
CA GLU A 393 -7.43 -14.47 20.97
C GLU A 393 -8.80 -14.14 20.35
N ALA A 394 -8.85 -13.21 19.39
CA ALA A 394 -10.10 -12.83 18.72
C ALA A 394 -10.67 -13.97 17.86
N ARG A 395 -9.80 -14.78 17.23
CA ARG A 395 -10.20 -15.95 16.44
C ARG A 395 -10.62 -17.12 17.34
N GLU A 396 -9.93 -17.34 18.46
CA GLU A 396 -10.31 -18.36 19.45
C GLU A 396 -11.68 -18.04 20.04
N TYR A 397 -11.89 -16.79 20.42
CA TYR A 397 -13.19 -16.30 20.88
C TYR A 397 -14.29 -16.57 19.84
N TYR A 398 -14.03 -16.32 18.55
CA TYR A 398 -15.00 -16.63 17.49
C TYR A 398 -15.29 -18.12 17.39
N LYS A 399 -14.26 -18.97 17.43
CA LYS A 399 -14.36 -20.43 17.29
C LYS A 399 -15.13 -21.05 18.46
N GLU A 400 -14.95 -20.54 19.68
CA GLU A 400 -15.64 -21.03 20.87
C GLU A 400 -17.08 -20.53 20.99
N THR A 401 -17.32 -19.25 20.68
CA THR A 401 -18.62 -18.60 20.99
C THR A 401 -19.54 -18.42 19.79
N GLY A 402 -18.99 -18.35 18.57
CA GLY A 402 -19.72 -17.93 17.38
C GLY A 402 -20.21 -16.48 17.39
N ASP A 403 -19.83 -15.65 18.38
CA ASP A 403 -20.30 -14.26 18.49
C ASP A 403 -19.57 -13.34 17.50
N ILE A 404 -20.23 -13.10 16.37
CA ILE A 404 -19.73 -12.21 15.32
C ILE A 404 -19.52 -10.76 15.82
N ASP A 405 -20.43 -10.24 16.63
CA ASP A 405 -20.37 -8.83 17.08
C ASP A 405 -19.25 -8.62 18.09
N GLY A 406 -19.06 -9.57 19.01
CA GLY A 406 -17.92 -9.63 19.91
C GLY A 406 -16.59 -9.73 19.17
N THR A 407 -16.49 -10.63 18.19
CA THR A 407 -15.27 -10.81 17.39
C THR A 407 -14.92 -9.57 16.58
N LEU A 408 -15.90 -8.92 15.94
CA LEU A 408 -15.66 -7.70 15.13
C LEU A 408 -15.15 -6.50 15.94
N ARG A 409 -15.44 -6.46 17.26
CA ARG A 409 -14.90 -5.45 18.18
C ARG A 409 -13.43 -5.71 18.54
N GLN A 410 -13.04 -6.98 18.64
CA GLN A 410 -11.68 -7.40 18.99
C GLN A 410 -10.74 -7.43 17.78
N LEU A 411 -11.25 -7.81 16.60
CA LEU A 411 -10.43 -7.92 15.38
C LEU A 411 -9.84 -6.59 14.93
N PRO A 412 -8.51 -6.51 14.75
CA PRO A 412 -7.86 -5.32 14.22
C PRO A 412 -8.40 -4.88 12.86
N ARG A 413 -8.42 -3.56 12.61
CA ARG A 413 -9.00 -2.98 11.38
C ARG A 413 -8.27 -3.35 10.09
N TYR A 414 -7.01 -3.77 10.16
CA TYR A 414 -6.21 -4.15 8.99
C TYR A 414 -6.53 -5.55 8.46
N LEU A 415 -7.26 -6.38 9.21
CA LEU A 415 -7.72 -7.71 8.78
C LEU A 415 -8.99 -7.59 7.93
N VAL A 416 -8.81 -7.16 6.69
CA VAL A 416 -9.92 -6.79 5.79
C VAL A 416 -10.76 -8.01 5.40
N ALA A 417 -10.13 -9.15 5.10
CA ALA A 417 -10.83 -10.35 4.66
C ALA A 417 -11.71 -10.94 5.76
N GLU A 418 -11.14 -11.15 6.95
CA GLU A 418 -11.81 -11.71 8.12
C GLU A 418 -13.03 -10.86 8.51
N ARG A 419 -12.84 -9.53 8.56
CA ARG A 419 -13.91 -8.60 8.90
C ARG A 419 -15.03 -8.60 7.86
N ALA A 420 -14.69 -8.66 6.57
CA ALA A 420 -15.67 -8.71 5.49
C ALA A 420 -16.51 -9.99 5.53
N ILE A 421 -15.87 -11.14 5.75
CA ILE A 421 -16.52 -12.44 5.91
C ILE A 421 -17.50 -12.39 7.08
N LEU A 422 -17.05 -11.97 8.27
CA LEU A 422 -17.88 -11.88 9.47
C LEU A 422 -19.07 -10.92 9.29
N GLN A 423 -18.86 -9.76 8.67
CA GLN A 423 -19.94 -8.82 8.37
C GLN A 423 -21.00 -9.40 7.42
N CYS A 424 -20.58 -10.24 6.46
CA CYS A 424 -21.50 -10.91 5.56
C CYS A 424 -22.23 -12.08 6.24
N LEU A 425 -21.53 -12.90 7.04
CA LEU A 425 -22.13 -13.97 7.82
C LEU A 425 -23.15 -13.45 8.84
N LYS A 426 -22.96 -12.23 9.36
CA LYS A 426 -23.95 -11.54 10.20
C LYS A 426 -25.27 -11.30 9.46
N LYS A 427 -25.20 -10.95 8.17
CA LYS A 427 -26.39 -10.66 7.34
C LYS A 427 -27.03 -11.94 6.79
N CYS A 428 -26.19 -12.89 6.37
CA CYS A 428 -26.60 -14.13 5.72
C CYS A 428 -25.89 -15.34 6.37
N PRO A 429 -26.37 -15.82 7.54
CA PRO A 429 -25.78 -16.97 8.23
C PRO A 429 -25.77 -18.22 7.33
N GLY A 430 -24.66 -18.97 7.35
CA GLY A 430 -24.50 -20.22 6.58
C GLY A 430 -24.23 -20.04 5.08
N ASN A 431 -24.32 -18.82 4.53
CA ASN A 431 -23.98 -18.55 3.12
C ASN A 431 -22.51 -18.15 2.96
N TYR A 432 -21.62 -19.15 3.04
CA TYR A 432 -20.17 -18.96 2.97
C TYR A 432 -19.69 -18.39 1.63
N LEU A 433 -20.33 -18.76 0.51
CA LEU A 433 -19.99 -18.22 -0.80
C LEU A 433 -20.23 -16.70 -0.86
N GLN A 434 -21.37 -16.22 -0.35
CA GLN A 434 -21.63 -14.78 -0.26
C GLN A 434 -20.68 -14.09 0.73
N ALA A 435 -20.28 -14.77 1.81
CA ALA A 435 -19.29 -14.23 2.74
C ALA A 435 -17.92 -14.05 2.09
N LEU A 436 -17.47 -15.02 1.30
CA LEU A 436 -16.25 -14.93 0.50
C LEU A 436 -16.37 -13.83 -0.55
N LYS A 437 -17.51 -13.70 -1.25
CA LYS A 437 -17.79 -12.58 -2.18
C LYS A 437 -17.89 -11.21 -1.51
N GLY A 438 -17.98 -11.14 -0.19
CA GLY A 438 -17.86 -9.90 0.57
C GLY A 438 -16.43 -9.36 0.66
N VAL A 439 -15.42 -10.23 0.52
CA VAL A 439 -14.00 -9.85 0.52
C VAL A 439 -13.65 -9.10 -0.77
N PRO A 440 -12.86 -8.02 -0.78
CA PRO A 440 -12.47 -7.34 -2.01
C PRO A 440 -11.87 -8.28 -3.06
N ARG A 441 -12.26 -8.12 -4.34
CA ARG A 441 -11.92 -9.05 -5.44
C ARG A 441 -10.42 -9.36 -5.51
N THR A 442 -9.56 -8.36 -5.39
CA THR A 442 -8.10 -8.49 -5.33
C THR A 442 -7.61 -9.54 -4.33
N LEU A 443 -8.12 -9.48 -3.10
CA LEU A 443 -7.71 -10.41 -2.04
C LEU A 443 -8.26 -11.82 -2.30
N ARG A 444 -9.44 -11.93 -2.92
CA ARG A 444 -10.01 -13.23 -3.31
C ARG A 444 -9.16 -13.90 -4.39
N MET A 445 -8.82 -13.16 -5.43
CA MET A 445 -8.01 -13.64 -6.55
C MET A 445 -6.60 -14.01 -6.10
N MET A 446 -6.03 -13.33 -5.11
CA MET A 446 -4.72 -13.68 -4.54
C MET A 446 -4.63 -15.15 -4.12
N TYR A 447 -5.69 -15.72 -3.51
CA TYR A 447 -5.71 -17.14 -3.12
C TYR A 447 -5.66 -18.06 -4.34
N VAL A 448 -6.51 -17.81 -5.33
CA VAL A 448 -6.54 -18.63 -6.56
C VAL A 448 -5.20 -18.54 -7.30
N HIS A 449 -4.64 -17.33 -7.45
CA HIS A 449 -3.36 -17.16 -8.10
C HIS A 449 -2.19 -17.74 -7.31
N SER A 450 -2.26 -17.80 -5.98
CA SER A 450 -1.23 -18.47 -5.19
C SER A 450 -1.22 -19.98 -5.44
N TYR A 451 -2.35 -20.60 -5.77
CA TYR A 451 -2.40 -21.99 -6.22
C TYR A 451 -1.76 -22.18 -7.60
N GLN A 452 -2.02 -21.27 -8.55
CA GLN A 452 -1.31 -21.27 -9.85
C GLN A 452 0.21 -21.15 -9.65
N SER A 453 0.66 -20.28 -8.74
CA SER A 453 2.06 -20.12 -8.37
C SER A 453 2.67 -21.40 -7.77
N TYR A 454 1.90 -22.13 -6.95
CA TYR A 454 2.32 -23.42 -6.38
C TYR A 454 2.58 -24.47 -7.46
N LEU A 455 1.66 -24.63 -8.40
CA LEU A 455 1.82 -25.55 -9.53
C LEU A 455 3.03 -25.15 -10.40
N TRP A 456 3.17 -23.86 -10.68
CA TRP A 456 4.27 -23.32 -11.50
C TRP A 456 5.64 -23.55 -10.85
N ASN A 457 5.78 -23.34 -9.54
CA ASN A 457 7.03 -23.58 -8.83
C ASN A 457 7.47 -25.05 -8.91
N ASN A 458 6.54 -25.98 -8.68
CA ASN A 458 6.83 -27.41 -8.78
C ASN A 458 7.19 -27.83 -10.21
N ALA A 459 6.46 -27.34 -11.21
CA ALA A 459 6.79 -27.59 -12.61
C ALA A 459 8.18 -27.05 -13.00
N THR A 460 8.54 -25.87 -12.48
CA THR A 460 9.85 -25.27 -12.68
C THR A 460 10.96 -26.11 -12.05
N SER A 461 10.78 -26.56 -10.80
CA SER A 461 11.72 -27.47 -10.14
C SER A 461 11.91 -28.75 -10.97
N LEU A 462 10.82 -29.37 -11.43
CA LEU A 462 10.88 -30.58 -12.26
C LEU A 462 11.64 -30.34 -13.58
N ARG A 463 11.35 -29.23 -14.27
CA ARG A 463 12.04 -28.84 -15.50
C ARG A 463 13.54 -28.69 -15.29
N VAL A 464 13.95 -28.07 -14.19
CA VAL A 464 15.37 -27.87 -13.88
C VAL A 464 16.04 -29.20 -13.50
N GLN A 465 15.40 -30.03 -12.67
CA GLN A 465 15.96 -31.33 -12.25
C GLN A 465 16.14 -32.29 -13.43
N LYS A 466 15.19 -32.34 -14.35
CA LYS A 466 15.19 -33.31 -15.45
C LYS A 466 16.08 -32.89 -16.62
N TYR A 467 16.11 -31.60 -16.95
CA TYR A 467 16.70 -31.11 -18.20
C TYR A 467 17.84 -30.09 -17.99
N GLY A 468 18.11 -29.68 -16.74
CA GLY A 468 19.14 -28.72 -16.40
C GLY A 468 18.80 -27.27 -16.74
N THR A 469 19.78 -26.37 -16.57
CA THR A 469 19.61 -24.91 -16.67
C THR A 469 20.23 -24.27 -17.92
N ASN A 470 20.99 -25.04 -18.70
CA ASN A 470 21.90 -24.48 -19.71
C ASN A 470 21.42 -24.66 -21.16
N GLN A 471 20.32 -25.39 -21.38
CA GLN A 471 19.82 -25.70 -22.70
C GLN A 471 18.29 -25.64 -22.78
N VAL A 472 17.80 -25.25 -23.95
CA VAL A 472 16.41 -25.40 -24.38
C VAL A 472 16.24 -26.83 -24.87
N VAL A 473 15.17 -27.50 -24.44
CA VAL A 473 14.91 -28.89 -24.84
C VAL A 473 13.65 -29.00 -25.70
N LEU A 474 13.55 -30.10 -26.44
CA LEU A 474 12.36 -30.40 -27.23
C LEU A 474 11.11 -30.37 -26.34
N GLY A 475 10.09 -29.67 -26.82
CA GLY A 475 8.81 -29.53 -26.15
C GLY A 475 8.74 -28.45 -25.06
N ASP A 476 9.83 -27.73 -24.78
CA ASP A 476 9.76 -26.49 -24.00
C ASP A 476 8.85 -25.46 -24.67
N LEU A 477 8.27 -24.55 -23.88
CA LEU A 477 7.60 -23.37 -24.39
C LEU A 477 8.56 -22.20 -24.40
N VAL A 478 8.59 -21.45 -25.50
CA VAL A 478 9.42 -20.25 -25.65
C VAL A 478 8.59 -19.06 -26.07
N SER A 479 8.95 -17.88 -25.57
CA SER A 479 8.37 -16.61 -26.02
C SER A 479 8.99 -16.21 -27.35
N THR A 480 8.17 -16.06 -28.40
CA THR A 480 8.62 -15.55 -29.70
C THR A 480 8.78 -14.04 -29.62
N LYS A 481 10.02 -13.55 -29.78
CA LYS A 481 10.30 -12.10 -29.84
C LYS A 481 9.70 -11.52 -31.13
N VAL A 482 8.49 -10.99 -31.06
CA VAL A 482 8.02 -10.00 -32.05
C VAL A 482 8.35 -8.64 -31.46
N ASP A 483 9.43 -8.03 -31.97
CA ASP A 483 9.92 -6.66 -31.69
C ASP A 483 9.21 -5.91 -30.55
N ASP A 484 9.78 -6.01 -29.34
CA ASP A 484 9.47 -5.12 -28.20
C ASP A 484 9.72 -3.61 -28.54
N ALA A 485 10.27 -3.31 -29.72
CA ALA A 485 10.58 -1.97 -30.19
C ALA A 485 9.62 -1.39 -31.27
N LYS A 486 8.60 -2.12 -31.77
CA LYS A 486 7.79 -1.64 -32.93
C LYS A 486 6.26 -1.70 -32.82
N ARG A 487 5.66 -1.94 -31.65
CA ARG A 487 4.19 -1.99 -31.50
C ARG A 487 3.54 -0.88 -30.67
N VAL A 488 4.16 0.29 -30.53
CA VAL A 488 3.57 1.41 -29.76
C VAL A 488 2.97 2.53 -30.61
N VAL A 489 3.06 2.46 -31.95
CA VAL A 489 2.52 3.51 -32.83
C VAL A 489 1.66 2.90 -33.94
N GLY A 490 0.38 2.65 -33.65
CA GLY A 490 -0.56 2.31 -34.73
C GLY A 490 -1.81 1.55 -34.32
N SER A 491 -2.64 2.08 -33.41
CA SER A 491 -4.08 1.84 -33.47
C SER A 491 -4.86 2.85 -32.64
N LEU A 492 -4.72 4.13 -33.00
CA LEU A 492 -5.72 5.15 -32.71
C LEU A 492 -6.23 5.60 -34.07
N ASN A 493 -7.25 4.92 -34.58
CA ASN A 493 -8.28 5.41 -35.51
C ASN A 493 -9.01 4.23 -36.15
N SER A 494 -10.08 3.77 -35.50
CA SER A 494 -11.26 3.31 -36.24
C SER A 494 -12.50 3.71 -35.46
N GLU A 495 -13.23 4.67 -36.01
CA GLU A 495 -14.55 5.06 -35.58
C GLU A 495 -15.53 3.96 -35.94
N GLN A 496 -16.06 3.22 -34.96
CA GLN A 496 -17.40 2.64 -35.05
C GLN A 496 -18.08 2.74 -33.69
N LYS A 497 -19.10 3.60 -33.64
CA LYS A 497 -20.15 3.62 -32.62
C LYS A 497 -20.92 2.31 -32.70
N GLU A 498 -21.12 1.63 -31.57
CA GLU A 498 -22.45 1.14 -31.17
C GLU A 498 -22.44 0.60 -29.72
N ASN A 499 -23.16 1.35 -28.87
CA ASN A 499 -24.00 0.96 -27.74
C ASN A 499 -23.81 -0.44 -27.07
N SER A 500 -23.09 -0.46 -25.95
CA SER A 500 -23.40 -1.31 -24.80
C SER A 500 -22.81 -0.72 -23.53
N GLU A 501 -23.68 -0.26 -22.63
CA GLU A 501 -23.33 0.24 -21.30
C GLU A 501 -22.87 -0.92 -20.42
N GLU A 502 -21.56 -1.14 -20.32
CA GLU A 502 -20.96 -1.83 -19.18
C GLU A 502 -20.00 -0.87 -18.49
N ALA A 503 -20.31 -0.55 -17.23
CA ALA A 503 -19.50 0.29 -16.38
C ALA A 503 -18.10 -0.30 -16.22
N LEU A 504 -17.09 0.41 -16.73
CA LEU A 504 -15.68 0.12 -16.48
C LEU A 504 -15.41 0.29 -14.97
N ASP A 505 -15.48 -0.82 -14.26
CA ASP A 505 -15.19 -0.92 -12.83
C ASP A 505 -13.68 -0.80 -12.60
N CYS A 506 -13.28 0.17 -11.79
CA CYS A 506 -11.89 0.56 -11.52
C CYS A 506 -11.21 -0.34 -10.46
N ASP A 507 -11.78 -1.51 -10.17
CA ASP A 507 -11.34 -2.41 -9.10
C ASP A 507 -10.33 -3.49 -9.54
N GLN A 508 -9.64 -3.30 -10.67
CA GLN A 508 -8.49 -4.12 -11.06
C GLN A 508 -7.24 -3.71 -10.28
N LEU A 509 -7.30 -3.82 -8.95
CA LEU A 509 -6.11 -3.92 -8.12
C LEU A 509 -5.60 -5.35 -8.22
N ASP A 510 -4.63 -5.65 -9.10
CA ASP A 510 -3.86 -6.89 -9.03
C ASP A 510 -2.36 -6.60 -9.10
N ASP A 511 -1.63 -7.13 -8.13
CA ASP A 511 -0.16 -7.09 -8.02
C ASP A 511 0.48 -8.23 -8.83
N THR A 512 -0.30 -9.02 -9.57
CA THR A 512 0.25 -9.80 -10.67
C THR A 512 0.30 -8.92 -11.91
N ALA A 513 1.50 -8.63 -12.41
CA ALA A 513 1.67 -8.02 -13.72
C ALA A 513 1.38 -9.04 -14.83
N VAL A 514 0.23 -9.73 -14.76
CA VAL A 514 -0.43 -10.25 -15.95
C VAL A 514 -1.44 -9.18 -16.34
N VAL A 515 -0.96 -8.08 -16.91
CA VAL A 515 -1.83 -7.06 -17.49
C VAL A 515 -2.68 -7.73 -18.56
N ASP A 516 -3.95 -7.95 -18.25
CA ASP A 516 -5.03 -8.27 -19.19
C ASP A 516 -5.23 -7.04 -20.10
N LEU A 517 -4.51 -7.01 -21.22
CA LEU A 517 -4.96 -6.30 -22.42
C LEU A 517 -5.70 -7.34 -23.28
N PRO A 518 -6.96 -7.08 -23.69
CA PRO A 518 -7.78 -8.06 -24.37
C PRO A 518 -7.27 -8.27 -25.80
N GLY A 519 -6.76 -9.46 -26.11
CA GLY A 519 -6.72 -9.97 -27.50
C GLY A 519 -5.42 -10.59 -28.00
N GLU A 520 -4.23 -10.13 -27.61
CA GLU A 520 -3.03 -10.37 -28.45
C GLU A 520 -1.92 -11.26 -27.86
N ARG A 521 -2.01 -11.72 -26.60
CA ARG A 521 -0.89 -12.45 -25.95
C ARG A 521 -0.77 -13.94 -26.27
N SER A 522 -1.82 -14.61 -26.75
CA SER A 522 -1.74 -16.06 -27.03
C SER A 522 -0.84 -16.39 -28.23
N ASP A 523 -0.66 -15.43 -29.15
CA ASP A 523 0.10 -15.62 -30.39
C ASP A 523 1.63 -15.50 -30.23
N LEU A 524 2.13 -15.29 -29.01
CA LEU A 524 3.55 -15.03 -28.74
C LEU A 524 4.31 -16.22 -28.10
N VAL A 525 3.68 -17.38 -27.96
CA VAL A 525 4.30 -18.56 -27.34
C VAL A 525 4.28 -19.75 -28.28
N LYS A 526 5.44 -20.37 -28.47
CA LYS A 526 5.65 -21.51 -29.37
C LYS A 526 6.19 -22.71 -28.58
N VAL A 527 5.75 -23.91 -28.96
CA VAL A 527 6.37 -25.17 -28.51
C VAL A 527 7.62 -25.43 -29.36
N VAL A 528 8.74 -25.67 -28.70
CA VAL A 528 10.03 -25.93 -29.35
C VAL A 528 10.02 -27.28 -30.06
N GLY A 529 10.19 -27.26 -31.39
CA GLY A 529 10.34 -28.45 -32.23
C GLY A 529 11.80 -28.91 -32.38
N LYS A 530 12.03 -30.03 -33.08
CA LYS A 530 13.39 -30.54 -33.37
C LYS A 530 14.23 -29.52 -34.17
N GLU A 531 13.61 -28.91 -35.17
CA GLU A 531 14.26 -27.92 -36.04
C GLU A 531 14.74 -26.69 -35.26
N ASP A 532 13.96 -26.22 -34.27
CA ASP A 532 14.30 -25.06 -33.44
C ASP A 532 15.51 -25.33 -32.53
N VAL A 533 15.63 -26.57 -32.03
CA VAL A 533 16.76 -27.01 -31.19
C VAL A 533 18.03 -27.12 -32.02
N GLU A 534 17.95 -27.73 -33.21
CA GLU A 534 19.08 -27.86 -34.13
C GLU A 534 19.55 -26.49 -34.64
N ALA A 535 18.61 -25.56 -34.87
CA ALA A 535 18.92 -24.20 -35.28
C ALA A 535 19.47 -23.31 -34.15
N GLY A 536 19.35 -23.72 -32.88
CA GLY A 536 19.81 -22.93 -31.73
C GLY A 536 19.17 -21.53 -31.64
N THR A 537 17.93 -21.38 -32.14
CA THR A 537 17.28 -20.06 -32.30
C THR A 537 16.90 -19.41 -30.97
N TYR A 538 16.62 -20.22 -29.95
CA TYR A 538 16.14 -19.76 -28.65
C TYR A 538 17.18 -19.99 -27.55
N SER A 539 17.18 -19.07 -26.59
CA SER A 539 18.04 -19.16 -25.40
C SER A 539 17.23 -19.61 -24.18
N THR A 540 17.94 -20.02 -23.12
CA THR A 540 17.30 -20.36 -21.84
C THR A 540 16.50 -19.20 -21.23
N SER A 541 16.84 -17.95 -21.58
CA SER A 541 16.10 -16.76 -21.13
C SER A 541 14.73 -16.58 -21.80
N ASP A 542 14.47 -17.32 -22.88
CA ASP A 542 13.21 -17.29 -23.63
C ASP A 542 12.23 -18.38 -23.16
N ILE A 543 12.68 -19.34 -22.33
CA ILE A 543 11.87 -20.45 -21.81
C ILE A 543 10.81 -19.90 -20.85
N VAL A 544 9.56 -20.25 -21.11
CA VAL A 544 8.40 -19.91 -20.29
C VAL A 544 7.66 -21.17 -19.84
N LEU A 545 6.96 -21.08 -18.72
CA LEU A 545 6.01 -22.09 -18.26
C LEU A 545 4.63 -21.44 -18.01
N PRO A 546 3.54 -22.18 -18.23
CA PRO A 546 2.19 -21.63 -18.12
C PRO A 546 1.75 -21.48 -16.66
N LEU A 547 1.02 -20.42 -16.38
CA LEU A 547 0.12 -20.32 -15.24
C LEU A 547 -1.23 -20.88 -15.70
N PRO A 548 -1.70 -22.01 -15.14
CA PRO A 548 -2.90 -22.72 -15.61
C PRO A 548 -4.11 -21.80 -15.83
N GLY A 549 -4.77 -21.91 -16.98
CA GLY A 549 -5.93 -21.10 -17.34
C GLY A 549 -6.54 -21.54 -18.68
N SER A 550 -7.57 -20.84 -19.13
CA SER A 550 -8.33 -21.19 -20.34
C SER A 550 -7.60 -20.97 -21.67
N ARG A 551 -6.59 -20.08 -21.70
CA ARG A 551 -5.91 -19.65 -22.94
C ARG A 551 -4.41 -20.00 -22.96
N VAL A 552 -3.99 -20.95 -22.13
CA VAL A 552 -2.59 -21.39 -22.07
C VAL A 552 -2.39 -22.73 -22.74
N ILE A 553 -1.24 -22.87 -23.40
CA ILE A 553 -0.73 -24.17 -23.85
C ILE A 553 0.25 -24.72 -22.82
N TYR A 554 0.32 -26.04 -22.73
CA TYR A 554 1.29 -26.73 -21.88
C TYR A 554 2.50 -27.18 -22.71
N PRO A 555 3.68 -27.34 -22.08
CA PRO A 555 4.83 -27.97 -22.74
C PRO A 555 4.46 -29.33 -23.31
N SER A 556 5.11 -29.77 -24.39
CA SER A 556 4.87 -31.11 -24.96
C SER A 556 5.76 -32.20 -24.35
N ASN A 557 6.61 -31.83 -23.39
CA ASN A 557 7.44 -32.74 -22.60
C ASN A 557 6.76 -33.10 -21.27
N ASP A 558 7.42 -33.95 -20.48
CA ASP A 558 6.84 -34.49 -19.23
C ASP A 558 6.63 -33.43 -18.14
N VAL A 559 7.10 -32.19 -18.34
CA VAL A 559 6.80 -31.08 -17.43
C VAL A 559 5.31 -30.73 -17.45
N ALA A 560 4.56 -31.07 -18.50
CA ALA A 560 3.10 -30.87 -18.49
C ALA A 560 2.38 -31.78 -17.49
N GLU A 561 2.86 -33.00 -17.28
CA GLU A 561 2.19 -34.01 -16.45
C GLU A 561 2.08 -33.57 -14.99
N ILE A 562 3.12 -32.90 -14.45
CA ILE A 562 3.15 -32.44 -13.06
C ILE A 562 2.02 -31.46 -12.72
N PHE A 563 1.56 -30.65 -13.68
CA PHE A 563 0.45 -29.73 -13.45
C PHE A 563 -0.83 -30.52 -13.18
N HIS A 564 -1.07 -31.56 -13.98
CA HIS A 564 -2.24 -32.42 -13.86
C HIS A 564 -2.15 -33.32 -12.63
N ASP A 565 -0.99 -33.87 -12.32
CA ASP A 565 -0.78 -34.75 -11.16
C ASP A 565 -1.00 -34.03 -9.84
N LEU A 566 -0.44 -32.82 -9.70
CA LEU A 566 -0.64 -32.00 -8.49
C LEU A 566 -2.08 -31.53 -8.36
N ALA A 567 -2.68 -31.03 -9.45
CA ALA A 567 -4.08 -30.61 -9.43
C ALA A 567 -5.00 -31.78 -9.05
N LYS A 568 -4.78 -32.97 -9.64
CA LYS A 568 -5.55 -34.18 -9.34
C LYS A 568 -5.35 -34.66 -7.91
N LYS A 569 -4.12 -34.58 -7.38
CA LYS A 569 -3.82 -34.89 -5.97
C LYS A 569 -4.63 -34.01 -5.02
N ASP A 570 -4.82 -32.75 -5.38
CA ASP A 570 -5.61 -31.79 -4.61
C ASP A 570 -7.11 -31.84 -4.93
N GLY A 571 -7.57 -32.74 -5.80
CA GLY A 571 -8.98 -32.88 -6.20
C GLY A 571 -9.48 -31.80 -7.16
N ILE A 572 -8.58 -31.14 -7.89
CA ILE A 572 -8.87 -30.03 -8.80
C ILE A 572 -8.65 -30.47 -10.26
N SER A 573 -9.59 -30.12 -11.13
CA SER A 573 -9.43 -30.26 -12.58
C SER A 573 -9.00 -28.93 -13.20
N LEU A 574 -8.01 -28.97 -14.10
CA LEU A 574 -7.54 -27.79 -14.84
C LEU A 574 -8.37 -27.52 -16.10
N THR A 575 -9.17 -28.50 -16.55
CA THR A 575 -9.99 -28.42 -17.77
C THR A 575 -11.46 -28.21 -17.50
N GLU A 576 -11.94 -28.64 -16.33
CA GLU A 576 -13.34 -28.58 -15.93
C GLU A 576 -13.51 -27.89 -14.58
N SER A 577 -14.61 -27.16 -14.41
CA SER A 577 -14.93 -26.52 -13.14
C SER A 577 -15.98 -27.32 -12.39
N ILE A 578 -15.74 -27.57 -11.10
CA ILE A 578 -16.66 -28.31 -10.21
C ILE A 578 -17.90 -27.47 -9.88
N HIS A 579 -17.82 -26.15 -10.00
CA HIS A 579 -18.89 -25.21 -9.64
C HIS A 579 -19.08 -24.10 -10.69
N GLY A 580 -20.26 -23.46 -10.69
CA GLY A 580 -20.58 -22.38 -11.65
C GLY A 580 -20.00 -20.99 -11.34
N VAL A 581 -19.18 -20.83 -10.29
CA VAL A 581 -18.63 -19.52 -9.89
C VAL A 581 -17.37 -19.20 -10.69
N LYS A 582 -17.50 -18.36 -11.73
CA LYS A 582 -16.41 -17.97 -12.64
C LYS A 582 -15.14 -17.45 -11.93
N GLU A 583 -15.30 -16.67 -10.87
CA GLU A 583 -14.15 -16.08 -10.14
C GLU A 583 -13.25 -17.11 -9.45
N PHE A 584 -13.80 -18.27 -9.09
CA PHE A 584 -13.08 -19.33 -8.39
C PHE A 584 -12.82 -20.52 -9.31
N SER A 585 -12.65 -20.27 -10.60
CA SER A 585 -12.52 -21.31 -11.61
C SER A 585 -11.30 -21.04 -12.49
N ILE A 586 -10.32 -21.96 -12.48
CA ILE A 586 -9.14 -21.89 -13.35
C ILE A 586 -9.55 -21.80 -14.82
N THR A 587 -10.61 -22.50 -15.22
CA THR A 587 -11.10 -22.52 -16.61
C THR A 587 -11.82 -21.24 -17.03
N SER A 588 -12.17 -20.37 -16.09
CA SER A 588 -12.74 -19.04 -16.39
C SER A 588 -11.68 -17.95 -16.41
N MET A 589 -10.47 -18.23 -15.91
CA MET A 589 -9.34 -17.32 -15.93
C MET A 589 -8.57 -17.49 -17.24
N THR A 590 -7.99 -16.41 -17.77
CA THR A 590 -7.20 -16.45 -19.01
C THR A 590 -5.93 -17.29 -18.85
N GLY A 591 -5.29 -17.23 -17.68
CA GLY A 591 -3.97 -17.79 -17.43
C GLY A 591 -2.87 -16.86 -17.95
N GLY A 592 -1.63 -17.33 -17.97
CA GLY A 592 -0.50 -16.53 -18.45
C GLY A 592 0.77 -17.34 -18.62
N TYR A 593 1.85 -16.68 -18.99
CA TYR A 593 3.17 -17.30 -19.14
C TYR A 593 4.19 -16.56 -18.29
N ARG A 594 5.11 -17.32 -17.70
CA ARG A 594 6.18 -16.77 -16.87
C ARG A 594 7.51 -17.40 -17.26
N ARG A 595 8.53 -16.58 -17.41
CA ARG A 595 9.91 -17.02 -17.71
C ARG A 595 10.45 -17.85 -16.56
N VAL A 596 11.11 -18.96 -16.89
CA VAL A 596 11.71 -19.87 -15.91
C VAL A 596 12.99 -19.29 -15.32
N PHE A 597 13.84 -18.72 -16.17
CA PHE A 597 15.12 -18.15 -15.79
C PHE A 597 15.10 -16.64 -15.99
N GLN A 598 15.66 -15.89 -15.04
CA GLN A 598 15.76 -14.44 -15.10
C GLN A 598 17.18 -14.00 -14.83
N LYS A 599 17.67 -13.06 -15.63
CA LYS A 599 18.95 -12.38 -15.39
C LYS A 599 18.68 -10.95 -14.90
N PRO A 600 19.43 -10.47 -13.89
CA PRO A 600 19.38 -9.07 -13.51
C PRO A 600 19.98 -8.19 -14.62
N VAL A 601 19.38 -7.03 -14.84
CA VAL A 601 19.92 -5.97 -15.70
C VAL A 601 20.66 -4.96 -14.82
N ASP A 602 21.72 -4.34 -15.34
CA ASP A 602 22.56 -3.37 -14.62
C ASP A 602 23.00 -3.88 -13.23
N PHE A 603 23.52 -5.10 -13.20
CA PHE A 603 23.96 -5.75 -11.97
C PHE A 603 25.33 -5.22 -11.54
N GLU A 604 25.37 -4.61 -10.36
CA GLU A 604 26.57 -4.06 -9.72
C GLU A 604 26.67 -4.61 -8.30
N TRP A 605 27.89 -4.82 -7.81
CA TRP A 605 28.11 -5.26 -6.43
C TRP A 605 29.44 -4.73 -5.88
N GLU A 606 29.50 -4.57 -4.57
CA GLU A 606 30.69 -4.17 -3.83
C GLU A 606 30.72 -4.83 -2.44
N LEU A 607 31.94 -5.06 -1.93
CA LEU A 607 32.16 -5.52 -0.56
C LEU A 607 32.50 -4.34 0.33
N LEU A 608 31.81 -4.23 1.46
CA LEU A 608 31.95 -3.16 2.42
C LEU A 608 32.36 -3.73 3.77
N THR A 609 33.26 -3.05 4.46
CA THR A 609 33.57 -3.33 5.87
C THR A 609 32.89 -2.31 6.77
N TYR A 610 32.36 -2.76 7.91
CA TYR A 610 31.71 -1.89 8.88
C TYR A 610 31.90 -2.42 10.30
N THR A 611 31.84 -1.52 11.28
CA THR A 611 31.90 -1.87 12.71
C THR A 611 30.52 -1.72 13.36
N ASP A 612 29.85 -0.58 13.12
CA ASP A 612 28.52 -0.30 13.65
C ASP A 612 27.40 -0.92 12.79
N SER A 613 26.64 -1.83 13.39
CA SER A 613 25.46 -2.46 12.79
C SER A 613 24.31 -1.49 12.51
N ASN A 614 24.24 -0.36 13.23
CA ASN A 614 23.19 0.66 13.07
C ASN A 614 23.50 1.71 12.02
N LYS A 615 24.72 1.76 11.48
CA LYS A 615 25.10 2.71 10.43
C LYS A 615 24.49 2.31 9.08
N PRO A 616 23.80 3.22 8.35
CA PRO A 616 23.36 2.95 6.97
C PRO A 616 24.56 2.65 6.07
N LEU A 617 24.46 1.63 5.23
CA LEU A 617 25.50 1.25 4.26
C LEU A 617 25.09 1.53 2.80
N ALA A 618 23.87 2.00 2.59
CA ALA A 618 23.35 2.43 1.31
C ALA A 618 22.67 3.79 1.51
N GLU A 619 22.89 4.70 0.57
CA GLU A 619 22.29 6.03 0.57
C GLU A 619 20.86 5.96 0.03
N THR A 620 19.92 6.59 0.75
CA THR A 620 18.54 6.76 0.29
C THR A 620 18.40 8.02 -0.57
N ASP A 621 17.31 8.11 -1.33
CA ASP A 621 16.99 9.33 -2.07
C ASP A 621 16.87 10.55 -1.14
N LEU A 622 16.40 10.37 0.10
CA LEU A 622 16.29 11.45 1.07
C LEU A 622 17.65 11.91 1.59
N ASP A 623 18.58 10.98 1.82
CA ASP A 623 19.95 11.32 2.22
C ASP A 623 20.62 12.20 1.15
N ARG A 624 20.46 11.83 -0.13
CA ARG A 624 20.98 12.59 -1.27
C ARG A 624 20.41 14.00 -1.33
N ILE A 625 19.10 14.16 -1.17
CA ILE A 625 18.46 15.50 -1.13
C ILE A 625 18.99 16.33 0.03
N THR A 626 19.24 15.74 1.20
CA THR A 626 19.78 16.48 2.35
C THR A 626 21.23 16.91 2.15
N MET A 627 22.03 16.15 1.42
CA MET A 627 23.42 16.49 1.09
C MET A 627 23.52 17.57 0.00
N GLU A 628 22.56 17.62 -0.94
CA GLU A 628 22.56 18.57 -2.05
C GLU A 628 22.05 19.97 -1.67
N LYS A 629 21.41 20.14 -0.50
CA LYS A 629 21.02 21.47 -0.02
C LYS A 629 22.26 22.27 0.38
N PRO A 630 22.48 23.48 -0.17
CA PRO A 630 23.58 24.33 0.27
C PRO A 630 23.45 24.59 1.77
N VAL A 631 24.54 24.37 2.51
CA VAL A 631 24.67 24.91 3.86
C VAL A 631 24.68 26.43 3.72
N ASP A 632 23.54 27.05 3.95
CA ASP A 632 23.44 28.50 4.08
C ASP A 632 24.31 28.94 5.27
N LYS A 633 25.52 29.38 4.97
CA LYS A 633 26.32 30.22 5.87
C LYS A 633 25.68 31.61 5.91
N ALA A 634 25.01 31.96 7.01
CA ALA A 634 25.17 33.27 7.69
C ALA A 634 24.29 33.40 8.96
N GLY A 635 24.97 33.71 10.08
CA GLY A 635 24.43 34.36 11.29
C GLY A 635 23.92 33.38 12.36
N SER A 636 24.46 33.30 13.57
CA SER A 636 25.36 34.17 14.33
C SER A 636 26.11 33.32 15.35
N ALA A 637 27.41 33.61 15.52
CA ALA A 637 28.13 33.20 16.71
C ALA A 637 27.48 33.88 17.92
N GLU A 638 26.84 33.08 18.78
CA GLU A 638 26.68 33.45 20.18
C GLU A 638 27.59 32.52 20.98
N GLU A 639 28.75 33.07 21.32
CA GLU A 639 29.54 32.61 22.45
C GLU A 639 28.66 32.75 23.70
N THR A 640 28.42 31.64 24.38
CA THR A 640 28.08 31.69 25.81
C THR A 640 28.86 30.58 26.49
N GLU A 641 29.90 31.01 27.19
CA GLU A 641 30.63 30.24 28.19
C GLU A 641 29.65 29.55 29.15
N SER A 642 29.84 28.25 29.37
CA SER A 642 29.44 27.64 30.64
C SER A 642 30.31 26.42 30.95
N ASP A 643 31.27 26.71 31.82
CA ASP A 643 31.59 25.96 33.03
C ASP A 643 31.99 24.49 32.92
N SER A 644 33.28 24.30 33.08
CA SER A 644 33.94 23.10 33.57
C SER A 644 33.30 22.57 34.85
N ASN A 645 32.70 21.38 34.77
CA ASN A 645 32.76 20.43 35.88
C ASN A 645 32.64 19.00 35.36
N GLN A 646 33.80 18.34 35.29
CA GLN A 646 33.89 16.88 35.33
C GLN A 646 33.28 16.36 36.63
N PRO A 647 32.70 15.16 36.61
CA PRO A 647 33.05 14.17 37.60
C PRO A 647 33.85 13.06 36.93
N GLU A 648 35.00 12.79 37.52
CA GLU A 648 35.95 11.75 37.15
C GLU A 648 35.26 10.42 36.83
N SER A 649 35.54 9.94 35.62
CA SER A 649 35.33 8.56 35.23
C SER A 649 36.17 7.63 36.11
N CYS A 650 35.52 6.71 36.81
CA CYS A 650 36.14 5.45 37.19
C CYS A 650 36.32 4.63 35.91
N GLU A 651 37.54 4.70 35.34
CA GLU A 651 38.00 3.78 34.33
C GLU A 651 37.89 2.35 34.87
N THR A 652 36.98 1.59 34.26
CA THR A 652 37.15 0.14 34.14
C THR A 652 37.24 -0.15 32.65
N ASP A 653 38.46 -0.49 32.22
CA ASP A 653 38.79 -0.99 30.90
C ASP A 653 37.84 -2.12 30.49
N LEU A 654 36.91 -1.82 29.59
CA LEU A 654 36.32 -2.80 28.68
C LEU A 654 36.53 -2.29 27.26
N LYS A 655 37.73 -2.55 26.74
CA LYS A 655 37.98 -2.58 25.29
C LYS A 655 37.16 -3.72 24.71
N ASP A 656 35.90 -3.47 24.37
CA ASP A 656 35.22 -4.28 23.37
C ASP A 656 35.96 -4.03 22.05
N SER A 657 36.70 -5.04 21.60
CA SER A 657 37.20 -5.10 20.23
C SER A 657 36.00 -5.07 19.29
N GLU A 658 35.66 -3.92 18.72
CA GLU A 658 34.63 -3.84 17.68
C GLU A 658 35.05 -4.75 16.52
N GLN A 659 34.47 -5.95 16.44
CA GLN A 659 34.76 -6.91 15.38
C GLN A 659 34.33 -6.28 14.06
N THR A 660 35.28 -6.06 13.16
CA THR A 660 34.99 -5.59 11.80
C THR A 660 34.17 -6.66 11.08
N GLN A 661 32.99 -6.29 10.61
CA GLN A 661 32.08 -7.16 9.87
C GLN A 661 32.12 -6.84 8.38
N LEU A 662 31.81 -7.85 7.56
CA LEU A 662 31.72 -7.73 6.11
C LEU A 662 30.24 -7.61 5.70
N ALA A 663 29.97 -6.74 4.72
CA ALA A 663 28.69 -6.62 4.04
C ALA A 663 28.88 -6.75 2.53
N LEU A 664 27.89 -7.35 1.86
CA LEU A 664 27.79 -7.37 0.41
C LEU A 664 26.65 -6.45 -0.01
N LYS A 665 26.99 -5.36 -0.69
CA LYS A 665 26.01 -4.46 -1.29
C LYS A 665 25.89 -4.79 -2.78
N MET A 666 24.66 -4.90 -3.25
CA MET A 666 24.34 -5.19 -4.64
C MET A 666 23.24 -4.27 -5.15
N ALA A 667 23.34 -3.86 -6.41
CA ALA A 667 22.33 -3.09 -7.11
C ALA A 667 21.93 -3.85 -8.38
N LEU A 668 20.63 -4.05 -8.61
CA LEU A 668 20.17 -4.87 -9.72
C LEU A 668 18.75 -4.50 -10.17
N THR A 669 18.51 -4.48 -11.47
CA THR A 669 17.20 -4.22 -12.06
C THR A 669 16.52 -5.54 -12.41
N LEU A 670 15.32 -5.76 -11.88
CA LEU A 670 14.49 -6.91 -12.23
C LEU A 670 13.22 -6.46 -12.94
N PRO A 671 12.75 -7.21 -13.96
CA PRO A 671 11.44 -6.97 -14.57
C PRO A 671 10.30 -7.08 -13.56
N SER A 672 9.13 -6.60 -13.97
CA SER A 672 7.89 -6.77 -13.21
C SER A 672 7.62 -8.25 -12.89
N SER A 673 6.93 -8.50 -11.77
CA SER A 673 6.65 -9.85 -11.27
C SER A 673 7.88 -10.72 -10.95
N CYS A 674 9.07 -10.16 -10.76
CA CYS A 674 10.24 -10.87 -10.24
C CYS A 674 10.45 -10.61 -8.74
N TYR A 675 10.93 -11.62 -8.00
CA TYR A 675 11.18 -11.52 -6.56
C TYR A 675 12.68 -11.38 -6.28
N ALA A 676 13.11 -10.24 -5.75
CA ALA A 676 14.52 -10.02 -5.39
C ALA A 676 15.03 -11.04 -4.36
N THR A 677 14.15 -11.56 -3.50
CA THR A 677 14.49 -12.65 -2.58
C THR A 677 14.96 -13.91 -3.30
N MET A 678 14.45 -14.22 -4.50
CA MET A 678 14.89 -15.40 -5.25
C MET A 678 16.29 -15.22 -5.86
N ALA A 679 16.66 -13.99 -6.24
CA ALA A 679 18.02 -13.66 -6.63
C ALA A 679 19.00 -13.77 -5.44
N ILE A 680 18.59 -13.30 -4.26
CA ILE A 680 19.39 -13.43 -3.03
C ILE A 680 19.51 -14.91 -2.61
N ARG A 681 18.43 -15.68 -2.73
CA ARG A 681 18.41 -17.12 -2.46
C ARG A 681 19.45 -17.85 -3.32
N GLU A 682 19.52 -17.52 -4.60
CA GLU A 682 20.49 -18.08 -5.54
C GLU A 682 21.95 -17.85 -5.09
N LEU A 683 22.21 -16.75 -4.42
CA LEU A 683 23.54 -16.36 -3.92
C LEU A 683 23.86 -16.95 -2.54
N LEU A 684 22.90 -16.94 -1.61
CA LEU A 684 23.12 -17.45 -0.24
C LEU A 684 22.95 -18.97 -0.13
N LYS A 685 22.25 -19.62 -1.06
CA LYS A 685 21.84 -21.05 -1.01
C LYS A 685 21.14 -21.45 0.28
N THR A 686 20.51 -20.49 0.97
CA THR A 686 19.79 -20.69 2.23
C THR A 686 18.35 -20.17 2.11
N SER A 687 17.49 -20.63 3.02
CA SER A 687 16.08 -20.23 3.05
C SER A 687 15.94 -18.72 3.22
N THR A 688 15.12 -18.10 2.38
CA THR A 688 14.85 -16.66 2.46
C THR A 688 13.65 -16.31 3.36
N SER A 689 13.21 -17.27 4.17
CA SER A 689 12.10 -17.06 5.09
C SER A 689 12.43 -16.00 6.14
N VAL A 690 11.42 -15.21 6.50
CA VAL A 690 11.56 -14.19 7.56
C VAL A 690 11.94 -14.85 8.89
N ALA A 691 11.44 -16.06 9.15
CA ALA A 691 11.79 -16.83 10.34
C ALA A 691 13.28 -17.19 10.35
N TYR A 692 13.82 -17.70 9.24
CA TYR A 692 15.23 -18.03 9.13
C TYR A 692 16.12 -16.81 9.34
N HIS A 693 15.87 -15.70 8.63
CA HIS A 693 16.70 -14.49 8.81
C HIS A 693 16.57 -13.87 10.20
N LYS A 694 15.46 -14.07 10.91
CA LYS A 694 15.35 -13.66 12.33
C LYS A 694 16.28 -14.47 13.24
N THR A 695 16.56 -15.73 12.94
CA THR A 695 17.50 -16.55 13.71
C THR A 695 18.97 -16.19 13.46
N LEU A 696 19.25 -15.40 12.40
CA LEU A 696 20.60 -14.99 12.05
C LEU A 696 20.99 -13.63 12.66
N ASN A 697 20.01 -12.83 13.11
CA ASN A 697 20.22 -11.64 13.95
C ASN A 697 20.48 -12.09 15.38
#